data_AF-A0A925VRQ0-F1
#
_entry.id   AF-A0A925VRQ0-F1
#
_cell.length_a   1.000
_cell.length_b   1.000
_cell.length_c   1.000
_cell.angle_alpha   90.00
_cell.angle_beta   90.00
_cell.angle_gamma   90.00
#
_symmetry.space_group_name_H-M   'P 1'
#
loop_
_entity.id
_entity.type
_entity.pdbx_description
1 polymer ?
#
loop_
_entity_poly.entity_id
_entity_poly.type
_entity_poly.pdbx_seq_one_letter_code
_entity_poly.pdbx_strand_id
1 'polypeptide(L)'
;MTTPFRLQAARLAGLLLAASLRAATTLAGPAPKYPVADMPAALRENAHAVVRLADETLLVKSAGRTIETVRRAVTIFDDAGAGFARKVVYYDQLNAVSYLRGFVYDADGRLLRTLKASDIKDISLSDGFSLASDGRGRVADLRQPQYPYTAEFEYEINSTNTLFYSTWQPQPTGQLAVERAVFRVLTPPELPLRYQERDLPAGTAVVRGTGPGNLQAYEWSVRNLPAVEDEPDGPPVSETTPVVFTAPSQFEVQGHLGTLTSWQTLGLWNYQLNAGRDELPAAVRAKVAALVEGVSDERARIRNVYEWLQANTRYVSVQLGIGGWQTFPAASVAANGYGDCKALTNYCQALLKAAGVSAYCALVRADAEDLRTEFPSQQFNHVVLCVPLLKAARRDTVWLECTSQTNAFGYMGSFTGNRHALLITPQGGKLVRTPRYGAPDNRRERLADIYLDAQGSATASIRTRRTGLEQDDYAALAGLANTADQKKALAEYLPLASFTIGKLTYATNHRGPVPVLTETLGLTLPGWANVSGKRAFLTPNLLSLSPALPPGAGERRTAIWLDNAFSYADTVRIHVPAGFKPESLPAPVQLTTAFGTYSSQVQPLPDGTLLYVRRLLMPRTRFARTEYPAYQDFRRRISTADKAQVVLVKTES
;
A
#
# COMPACT_ATOMS: atom_id res chain seq x y z
N MET A 1 -99.47 -14.12 36.55
CA MET A 1 -99.24 -15.57 36.38
C MET A 1 -97.74 -15.79 36.48
N THR A 2 -97.25 -16.06 37.69
CA THR A 2 -96.83 -17.40 38.15
C THR A 2 -95.62 -17.95 37.37
N THR A 3 -94.48 -17.90 38.08
CA THR A 3 -93.18 -18.61 37.99
C THR A 3 -93.21 -20.04 37.41
N PRO A 4 -92.09 -20.80 37.23
CA PRO A 4 -90.69 -20.66 37.72
C PRO A 4 -89.62 -21.05 36.65
N PHE A 5 -88.28 -21.01 36.82
CA PHE A 5 -87.44 -21.99 37.54
C PHE A 5 -85.94 -21.65 37.34
N ARG A 6 -85.17 -21.67 38.46
CA ARG A 6 -83.80 -22.24 38.67
C ARG A 6 -82.63 -21.79 37.77
N LEU A 7 -81.38 -21.61 38.22
CA LEU A 7 -80.69 -21.91 39.48
C LEU A 7 -79.32 -21.18 39.49
N GLN A 8 -78.93 -20.66 40.66
CA GLN A 8 -77.60 -20.74 41.33
C GLN A 8 -76.30 -20.37 40.57
N ALA A 9 -75.30 -19.75 41.17
CA ALA A 9 -75.11 -19.22 42.52
C ALA A 9 -73.74 -18.52 42.61
N ALA A 10 -73.75 -17.41 43.36
CA ALA A 10 -72.78 -17.04 44.43
C ALA A 10 -71.30 -16.78 44.02
N ARG A 11 -70.60 -15.76 44.54
CA ARG A 11 -70.66 -14.96 45.78
C ARG A 11 -70.13 -13.55 45.44
N LEU A 12 -70.78 -12.45 45.85
CA LEU A 12 -70.51 -11.68 47.09
C LEU A 12 -69.01 -11.57 47.43
N ALA A 13 -68.44 -10.43 47.83
CA ALA A 13 -68.87 -9.05 47.99
C ALA A 13 -67.62 -8.31 48.51
N GLY A 14 -67.57 -6.98 48.39
CA GLY A 14 -66.70 -6.17 49.26
C GLY A 14 -66.00 -5.03 48.56
N LEU A 15 -66.60 -3.84 48.70
CA LEU A 15 -66.01 -2.52 48.46
C LEU A 15 -64.58 -2.39 49.00
N LEU A 16 -63.75 -1.59 48.33
CA LEU A 16 -62.85 -0.64 49.00
C LEU A 16 -62.33 0.45 48.04
N LEU A 17 -62.58 1.69 48.46
CA LEU A 17 -61.97 2.98 48.11
C LEU A 17 -60.96 3.02 46.94
N ALA A 18 -61.34 3.74 45.89
CA ALA A 18 -60.42 4.23 44.86
C ALA A 18 -59.53 5.36 45.43
N ALA A 19 -58.29 5.03 45.79
CA ALA A 19 -57.22 6.00 45.93
C ALA A 19 -56.50 6.12 44.58
N SER A 20 -56.67 7.26 43.92
CA SER A 20 -55.99 7.61 42.68
C SER A 20 -54.51 7.90 42.94
N LEU A 21 -53.66 6.86 42.93
CA LEU A 21 -52.24 7.04 42.65
C LEU A 21 -52.06 7.20 41.14
N ARG A 22 -51.90 8.44 40.69
CA ARG A 22 -51.24 8.71 39.40
C ARG A 22 -49.78 8.28 39.55
N ALA A 23 -49.48 7.04 39.18
CA ALA A 23 -48.12 6.66 38.84
C ALA A 23 -47.72 7.53 37.64
N ALA A 24 -46.84 8.49 37.87
CA ALA A 24 -46.12 9.15 36.81
C ALA A 24 -45.26 8.09 36.13
N THR A 25 -45.77 7.51 35.05
CA THR A 25 -44.95 6.77 34.10
C THR A 25 -43.99 7.77 33.48
N THR A 26 -42.83 7.94 34.09
CA THR A 26 -41.67 8.51 33.40
C THR A 26 -41.44 7.61 32.20
N LEU A 27 -41.78 8.10 31.01
CA LEU A 27 -41.33 7.52 29.74
C LEU A 27 -39.80 7.61 29.77
N ALA A 28 -39.14 6.58 30.30
CA ALA A 28 -37.71 6.44 30.21
C ALA A 28 -37.38 6.47 28.72
N GLY A 29 -36.55 7.42 28.30
CA GLY A 29 -36.06 7.48 26.93
C GLY A 29 -35.37 6.17 26.53
N PRO A 30 -35.11 5.95 25.23
CA PRO A 30 -34.40 4.76 24.79
C PRO A 30 -33.10 4.58 25.61
N ALA A 31 -32.85 3.34 26.04
CA ALA A 31 -31.70 3.02 26.88
C ALA A 31 -30.40 3.53 26.24
N PRO A 32 -29.48 4.11 27.05
CA PRO A 32 -28.19 4.57 26.54
C PRO A 32 -27.44 3.46 25.81
N LYS A 33 -26.78 3.80 24.70
CA LYS A 33 -25.96 2.88 23.92
C LYS A 33 -24.50 3.30 23.95
N TYR A 34 -23.63 2.35 24.25
CA TYR A 34 -22.18 2.56 24.31
C TYR A 34 -21.71 3.69 25.26
N PRO A 35 -22.23 3.83 26.51
CA PRO A 35 -21.63 4.75 27.47
C PRO A 35 -20.12 4.51 27.57
N VAL A 36 -19.34 5.59 27.63
CA VAL A 36 -17.87 5.50 27.75
C VAL A 36 -17.49 4.94 29.13
N ALA A 37 -18.32 5.18 30.14
CA ALA A 37 -18.14 4.64 31.50
C ALA A 37 -18.18 3.10 31.55
N ASP A 38 -18.88 2.45 30.61
CA ASP A 38 -18.98 0.99 30.55
C ASP A 38 -17.74 0.33 29.90
N MET A 39 -16.87 1.13 29.29
CA MET A 39 -15.70 0.64 28.58
C MET A 39 -14.58 0.21 29.55
N PRO A 40 -13.99 -0.99 29.38
CA PRO A 40 -12.82 -1.38 30.16
C PRO A 40 -11.67 -0.37 30.03
N ALA A 41 -11.07 0.03 31.15
CA ALA A 41 -10.04 1.07 31.19
C ALA A 41 -8.84 0.76 30.29
N ALA A 42 -8.40 -0.50 30.25
CA ALA A 42 -7.27 -0.96 29.44
C ALA A 42 -7.46 -0.76 27.93
N LEU A 43 -8.70 -0.65 27.43
CA LEU A 43 -8.96 -0.40 26.01
C LEU A 43 -8.77 1.07 25.62
N ARG A 44 -8.68 1.97 26.60
CA ARG A 44 -8.42 3.41 26.36
C ARG A 44 -6.93 3.73 26.33
N GLU A 45 -6.10 2.85 26.87
CA GLU A 45 -4.65 3.03 26.90
C GLU A 45 -4.08 2.99 25.47
N ASN A 46 -3.37 4.04 25.08
CA ASN A 46 -2.75 4.22 23.77
C ASN A 46 -3.70 4.07 22.57
N ALA A 47 -5.01 4.30 22.80
CA ALA A 47 -6.04 4.21 21.77
C ALA A 47 -6.61 5.58 21.42
N HIS A 48 -6.59 5.93 20.13
CA HIS A 48 -7.31 7.10 19.60
C HIS A 48 -8.81 6.79 19.38
N ALA A 49 -9.14 5.51 19.26
CA ALA A 49 -10.50 5.02 19.12
C ALA A 49 -10.65 3.57 19.63
N VAL A 50 -11.87 3.20 20.01
CA VAL A 50 -12.26 1.84 20.41
C VAL A 50 -13.45 1.36 19.61
N VAL A 51 -13.31 0.23 18.92
CA VAL A 51 -14.45 -0.49 18.33
C VAL A 51 -15.27 -1.11 19.45
N ARG A 52 -16.41 -0.50 19.79
CA ARG A 52 -17.35 -1.00 20.80
C ARG A 52 -18.04 -2.28 20.33
N LEU A 53 -18.41 -2.29 19.06
CA LEU A 53 -19.05 -3.41 18.40
C LEU A 53 -18.64 -3.41 16.92
N ALA A 54 -18.24 -4.57 16.41
CA ALA A 54 -18.28 -4.88 14.99
C ALA A 54 -19.04 -6.20 14.82
N ASP A 55 -20.15 -6.18 14.10
CA ASP A 55 -20.93 -7.36 13.73
C ASP A 55 -21.06 -7.40 12.22
N GLU A 56 -20.43 -8.41 11.60
CA GLU A 56 -20.31 -8.57 10.16
C GLU A 56 -20.87 -9.93 9.76
N THR A 57 -21.77 -9.96 8.78
CA THR A 57 -22.34 -11.20 8.24
C THR A 57 -22.23 -11.22 6.72
N LEU A 58 -21.56 -12.23 6.18
CA LEU A 58 -21.54 -12.55 4.76
C LEU A 58 -22.47 -13.75 4.50
N LEU A 59 -23.53 -13.52 3.73
CA LEU A 59 -24.44 -14.55 3.27
C LEU A 59 -24.16 -14.89 1.80
N VAL A 60 -23.73 -16.11 1.54
CA VAL A 60 -23.61 -16.67 0.19
C VAL A 60 -24.99 -17.18 -0.22
N LYS A 61 -25.57 -16.61 -1.28
CA LYS A 61 -26.87 -17.04 -1.81
C LYS A 61 -26.71 -18.10 -2.90
N SER A 62 -25.70 -17.95 -3.74
CA SER A 62 -25.34 -18.87 -4.82
C SER A 62 -23.90 -18.62 -5.25
N ALA A 63 -23.40 -19.39 -6.21
CA ALA A 63 -22.09 -19.15 -6.81
C ALA A 63 -21.98 -17.75 -7.43
N GLY A 64 -23.08 -17.08 -7.80
CA GLY A 64 -23.08 -15.76 -8.42
C GLY A 64 -23.67 -14.63 -7.57
N ARG A 65 -24.01 -14.87 -6.29
CA ARG A 65 -24.56 -13.82 -5.43
C ARG A 65 -24.20 -13.93 -3.95
N THR A 66 -23.78 -12.82 -3.36
CA THR A 66 -23.59 -12.65 -1.91
C THR A 66 -24.35 -11.42 -1.39
N ILE A 67 -24.63 -11.42 -0.08
CA ILE A 67 -25.16 -10.28 0.66
C ILE A 67 -24.28 -10.10 1.88
N GLU A 68 -23.69 -8.92 2.05
CA GLU A 68 -22.91 -8.56 3.23
C GLU A 68 -23.68 -7.55 4.06
N THR A 69 -23.80 -7.78 5.37
CA THR A 69 -24.35 -6.82 6.34
C THR A 69 -23.30 -6.50 7.37
N VAL A 70 -23.05 -5.20 7.59
CA VAL A 70 -22.04 -4.73 8.53
C VAL A 70 -22.67 -3.72 9.48
N ARG A 71 -22.45 -3.92 10.78
CA ARG A 71 -22.74 -2.95 11.83
C ARG A 71 -21.49 -2.71 12.65
N ARG A 72 -21.03 -1.45 12.70
CA ARG A 72 -19.81 -1.08 13.43
C ARG A 72 -20.03 0.19 14.24
N ALA A 73 -19.76 0.14 15.54
CA ALA A 73 -19.79 1.26 16.46
C ALA A 73 -18.38 1.52 17.02
N VAL A 74 -17.90 2.75 16.88
CA VAL A 74 -16.56 3.17 17.30
C VAL A 74 -16.65 4.40 18.17
N THR A 75 -16.14 4.31 19.40
CA THR A 75 -15.92 5.47 20.28
C THR A 75 -14.61 6.13 19.89
N ILE A 76 -14.61 7.45 19.77
CA ILE A 76 -13.48 8.25 19.31
C ILE A 76 -13.09 9.24 20.42
N PHE A 77 -11.80 9.34 20.72
CA PHE A 77 -11.29 10.14 21.84
C PHE A 77 -10.65 11.46 21.43
N ASP A 78 -10.15 11.57 20.20
CA ASP A 78 -9.40 12.75 19.75
C ASP A 78 -9.43 12.91 18.21
N ASP A 79 -8.72 13.93 17.73
CA ASP A 79 -8.59 14.25 16.31
C ASP A 79 -7.87 13.15 15.51
N ALA A 80 -6.93 12.41 16.12
CA ALA A 80 -6.23 11.31 15.45
C ALA A 80 -7.18 10.13 15.18
N GLY A 81 -8.18 9.92 16.02
CA GLY A 81 -9.25 8.93 15.82
C GLY A 81 -10.41 9.41 14.94
N ALA A 82 -10.47 10.69 14.56
CA ALA A 82 -11.63 11.29 13.89
C ALA A 82 -12.02 10.60 12.57
N GLY A 83 -11.06 9.95 11.90
CA GLY A 83 -11.30 9.21 10.67
C GLY A 83 -12.35 8.09 10.81
N PHE A 84 -12.50 7.49 11.99
CA PHE A 84 -13.48 6.41 12.22
C PHE A 84 -14.94 6.89 12.23
N ALA A 85 -15.20 8.20 12.35
CA ALA A 85 -16.52 8.78 12.20
C ALA A 85 -16.91 9.06 10.74
N ARG A 86 -16.02 8.76 9.78
CA ARG A 86 -16.31 8.83 8.35
C ARG A 86 -16.37 7.43 7.77
N LYS A 87 -17.44 7.13 7.03
CA LYS A 87 -17.61 5.84 6.36
C LYS A 87 -17.80 6.05 4.86
N VAL A 88 -17.04 5.30 4.08
CA VAL A 88 -17.27 5.14 2.63
C VAL A 88 -17.75 3.72 2.41
N VAL A 89 -18.93 3.57 1.78
CA VAL A 89 -19.43 2.28 1.30
C VAL A 89 -19.27 2.25 -0.21
N TYR A 90 -18.38 1.37 -0.65
CA TYR A 90 -18.00 1.18 -2.05
C TYR A 90 -19.07 0.41 -2.82
N TYR A 91 -19.30 0.79 -4.08
CA TYR A 91 -20.23 0.12 -4.97
C TYR A 91 -19.87 0.36 -6.44
N ASP A 92 -20.36 -0.48 -7.34
CA ASP A 92 -20.05 -0.47 -8.78
C ASP A 92 -21.17 -1.18 -9.56
N GLN A 93 -20.94 -1.63 -10.81
CA GLN A 93 -21.95 -2.39 -11.56
C GLN A 93 -22.24 -3.79 -10.99
N LEU A 94 -21.33 -4.34 -10.19
CA LEU A 94 -21.42 -5.68 -9.60
C LEU A 94 -21.79 -5.65 -8.12
N ASN A 95 -21.72 -4.49 -7.47
CA ASN A 95 -21.98 -4.28 -6.05
C ASN A 95 -22.99 -3.16 -5.86
N ALA A 96 -24.09 -3.41 -5.15
CA ALA A 96 -25.14 -2.45 -4.87
C ALA A 96 -25.31 -2.20 -3.37
N VAL A 97 -25.32 -0.93 -2.95
CA VAL A 97 -25.62 -0.57 -1.55
C VAL A 97 -27.13 -0.55 -1.33
N SER A 98 -27.66 -1.57 -0.64
CA SER A 98 -29.08 -1.66 -0.28
C SER A 98 -29.49 -0.52 0.65
N TYR A 99 -28.70 -0.28 1.71
CA TYR A 99 -28.90 0.83 2.63
C TYR A 99 -27.59 1.23 3.32
N LEU A 100 -27.56 2.47 3.83
CA LEU A 100 -26.52 2.99 4.72
C LEU A 100 -27.20 3.85 5.79
N ARG A 101 -27.00 3.49 7.05
CA ARG A 101 -27.49 4.17 8.24
C ARG A 101 -26.31 4.56 9.11
N GLY A 102 -26.51 5.59 9.93
CA GLY A 102 -25.53 5.96 10.92
C GLY A 102 -26.12 6.73 12.08
N PHE A 103 -25.47 6.63 13.22
CA PHE A 103 -25.91 7.20 14.49
C PHE A 103 -24.70 7.74 15.24
N VAL A 104 -24.90 8.80 16.01
CA VAL A 104 -23.89 9.40 16.89
C VAL A 104 -24.45 9.43 18.29
N TYR A 105 -23.67 8.95 19.25
CA TYR A 105 -24.00 8.97 20.67
C TYR A 105 -22.96 9.80 21.44
N ASP A 106 -23.40 10.52 22.46
CA ASP A 106 -22.51 11.25 23.38
C ASP A 106 -21.75 10.28 24.31
N ALA A 107 -20.93 10.84 25.20
CA ALA A 107 -20.14 10.07 26.16
C ALA A 107 -21.00 9.24 27.13
N ASP A 108 -22.23 9.67 27.42
CA ASP A 108 -23.19 8.96 28.28
C ASP A 108 -24.02 7.93 27.51
N GLY A 109 -23.83 7.84 26.19
CA GLY A 109 -24.55 6.93 25.30
C GLY A 109 -25.92 7.43 24.85
N ARG A 110 -26.23 8.71 25.01
CA ARG A 110 -27.47 9.31 24.49
C ARG A 110 -27.31 9.66 23.01
N LEU A 111 -28.36 9.41 22.22
CA LEU A 111 -28.37 9.70 20.78
C LEU A 111 -28.28 11.22 20.55
N LEU A 112 -27.21 11.66 19.87
CA LEU A 112 -26.99 13.04 19.46
C LEU A 112 -27.51 13.32 18.05
N ARG A 113 -27.23 12.41 17.12
CA ARG A 113 -27.51 12.62 15.70
C ARG A 113 -27.76 11.31 14.98
N THR A 114 -28.69 11.32 14.04
CA THR A 114 -28.89 10.26 13.05
C THR A 114 -28.45 10.75 11.69
N LEU A 115 -27.80 9.89 10.91
CA LEU A 115 -27.41 10.15 9.53
C LEU A 115 -28.66 10.35 8.68
N LYS A 116 -28.78 11.51 8.04
CA LYS A 116 -29.87 11.80 7.10
C LYS A 116 -29.43 11.43 5.68
N ALA A 117 -30.38 11.12 4.80
CA ALA A 117 -30.08 10.88 3.39
C ALA A 117 -29.36 12.07 2.73
N SER A 118 -29.69 13.30 3.13
CA SER A 118 -29.03 14.54 2.69
C SER A 118 -27.55 14.64 3.09
N ASP A 119 -27.13 13.87 4.10
CA ASP A 119 -25.76 13.89 4.62
C ASP A 119 -24.87 12.87 3.88
N ILE A 120 -25.46 11.98 3.07
CA ILE A 120 -24.75 10.97 2.30
C ILE A 120 -24.36 11.58 0.96
N LYS A 121 -23.06 11.73 0.74
CA LYS A 121 -22.51 12.20 -0.53
C LYS A 121 -22.19 11.03 -1.42
N ASP A 122 -22.70 11.07 -2.64
CA ASP A 122 -22.32 10.12 -3.67
C ASP A 122 -21.11 10.68 -4.44
N ILE A 123 -20.01 9.95 -4.42
CA ILE A 123 -18.76 10.36 -5.08
C ILE A 123 -18.33 9.34 -6.11
N SER A 124 -17.78 9.83 -7.21
CA SER A 124 -16.98 8.99 -8.11
C SER A 124 -15.67 8.63 -7.41
N LEU A 125 -15.29 7.36 -7.42
CA LEU A 125 -13.99 6.91 -6.93
C LEU A 125 -12.98 6.89 -8.08
N SER A 126 -12.93 8.01 -8.82
CA SER A 126 -11.85 8.23 -9.75
C SER A 126 -10.55 8.28 -8.95
N ASP A 127 -9.66 7.35 -9.27
CA ASP A 127 -8.27 7.28 -8.81
C ASP A 127 -7.39 8.40 -9.42
N GLY A 128 -7.98 9.33 -10.18
CA GLY A 128 -7.28 10.41 -10.86
C GLY A 128 -6.49 9.96 -12.11
N PHE A 129 -6.53 8.68 -12.45
CA PHE A 129 -5.73 8.08 -13.54
C PHE A 129 -6.56 7.25 -14.53
N SER A 130 -7.64 6.63 -14.06
CA SER A 130 -8.61 5.91 -14.86
C SER A 130 -9.49 6.85 -15.66
N LEU A 131 -9.55 6.62 -16.98
CA LEU A 131 -10.42 7.37 -17.88
C LEU A 131 -11.89 7.03 -17.64
N ALA A 132 -12.17 5.75 -17.34
CA ALA A 132 -13.51 5.29 -17.04
C ALA A 132 -13.47 4.20 -15.95
N SER A 133 -14.24 4.40 -14.89
CA SER A 133 -14.50 3.41 -13.85
C SER A 133 -15.96 3.52 -13.42
N ASP A 134 -16.57 2.40 -13.09
CA ASP A 134 -17.88 2.32 -12.46
C ASP A 134 -17.82 2.37 -10.93
N GLY A 135 -16.62 2.45 -10.34
CA GLY A 135 -16.40 2.54 -8.91
C GLY A 135 -16.94 3.85 -8.32
N ARG A 136 -17.84 3.73 -7.35
CA ARG A 136 -18.47 4.84 -6.63
C ARG A 136 -18.49 4.59 -5.13
N GLY A 137 -18.63 5.66 -4.38
CA GLY A 137 -18.67 5.62 -2.92
C GLY A 137 -19.81 6.44 -2.36
N ARG A 138 -20.57 5.85 -1.43
CA ARG A 138 -21.46 6.60 -0.55
C ARG A 138 -20.70 7.01 0.71
N VAL A 139 -20.45 8.31 0.85
CA VAL A 139 -19.70 8.90 1.96
C VAL A 139 -20.65 9.47 2.99
N ALA A 140 -20.57 8.94 4.21
CA ALA A 140 -21.20 9.50 5.39
C ALA A 140 -20.12 10.05 6.34
N ASP A 141 -20.32 11.25 6.87
CA ASP A 141 -19.41 11.89 7.81
C ASP A 141 -20.20 12.34 9.04
N LEU A 142 -19.90 11.70 10.17
CA LEU A 142 -20.56 11.89 11.45
C LEU A 142 -19.61 12.49 12.50
N ARG A 143 -18.51 13.13 12.09
CA ARG A 143 -17.57 13.77 13.02
C ARG A 143 -18.27 14.81 13.90
N GLN A 144 -17.87 14.83 15.17
CA GLN A 144 -18.35 15.79 16.17
C GLN A 144 -17.19 16.68 16.65
N PRO A 145 -17.49 17.93 17.04
CA PRO A 145 -16.48 18.86 17.55
C PRO A 145 -16.04 18.57 19.00
N GLN A 146 -16.81 17.77 19.74
CA GLN A 146 -16.55 17.44 21.14
C GLN A 146 -16.33 15.94 21.30
N TYR A 147 -15.22 15.60 21.94
CA TYR A 147 -14.84 14.24 22.31
C TYR A 147 -15.12 13.96 23.80
N PRO A 148 -15.32 12.69 24.19
CA PRO A 148 -15.51 11.54 23.31
C PRO A 148 -16.96 11.42 22.80
N TYR A 149 -17.13 10.76 21.66
CA TYR A 149 -18.43 10.36 21.11
C TYR A 149 -18.32 9.00 20.41
N THR A 150 -19.45 8.35 20.18
CA THR A 150 -19.49 7.09 19.43
C THR A 150 -20.21 7.28 18.10
N ALA A 151 -19.54 6.92 16.99
CA ALA A 151 -20.14 6.83 15.67
C ALA A 151 -20.46 5.37 15.35
N GLU A 152 -21.72 5.10 15.00
CA GLU A 152 -22.21 3.79 14.57
C GLU A 152 -22.63 3.88 13.10
N PHE A 153 -22.22 2.90 12.30
CA PHE A 153 -22.66 2.72 10.92
C PHE A 153 -23.24 1.33 10.73
N GLU A 154 -24.33 1.24 9.96
CA GLU A 154 -24.96 -0.01 9.56
C GLU A 154 -25.26 0.04 8.05
N TYR A 155 -24.83 -0.96 7.30
CA TYR A 155 -25.04 -1.01 5.85
C TYR A 155 -25.13 -2.44 5.32
N GLU A 156 -25.75 -2.58 4.15
CA GLU A 156 -25.83 -3.84 3.42
C GLU A 156 -25.39 -3.65 1.97
N ILE A 157 -24.58 -4.59 1.48
CA ILE A 157 -24.11 -4.67 0.10
C ILE A 157 -24.64 -5.96 -0.52
N ASN A 158 -25.30 -5.85 -1.67
CA ASN A 158 -25.63 -6.98 -2.53
C ASN A 158 -24.58 -7.08 -3.63
N SER A 159 -23.94 -8.24 -3.79
CA SER A 159 -22.88 -8.42 -4.78
C SER A 159 -23.19 -9.57 -5.74
N THR A 160 -22.97 -9.31 -7.03
CA THR A 160 -22.88 -10.32 -8.09
C THR A 160 -21.43 -10.59 -8.50
N ASN A 161 -20.47 -10.21 -7.65
CA ASN A 161 -19.05 -10.48 -7.81
C ASN A 161 -18.55 -11.36 -6.66
N THR A 162 -18.91 -12.64 -6.71
CA THR A 162 -18.58 -13.61 -5.66
C THR A 162 -17.14 -14.10 -5.70
N LEU A 163 -16.33 -13.63 -6.65
CA LEU A 163 -14.89 -13.89 -6.67
C LEU A 163 -14.20 -13.34 -5.42
N PHE A 164 -14.79 -12.32 -4.78
CA PHE A 164 -14.33 -11.75 -3.51
C PHE A 164 -15.31 -12.05 -2.39
N TYR A 165 -14.81 -12.72 -1.36
CA TYR A 165 -15.47 -12.79 -0.06
C TYR A 165 -14.77 -11.86 0.93
N SER A 166 -15.49 -11.45 1.97
CA SER A 166 -15.02 -10.51 2.98
C SER A 166 -13.80 -11.03 3.74
N THR A 167 -12.79 -10.17 3.91
CA THR A 167 -11.71 -10.41 4.87
C THR A 167 -12.09 -9.73 6.17
N TRP A 168 -12.13 -10.50 7.25
CA TRP A 168 -12.45 -9.95 8.57
C TRP A 168 -11.17 -9.59 9.31
N GLN A 169 -10.99 -8.31 9.59
CA GLN A 169 -9.85 -7.78 10.34
C GLN A 169 -10.37 -6.74 11.37
N PRO A 170 -10.66 -7.17 12.60
CA PRO A 170 -11.30 -6.31 13.60
C PRO A 170 -10.42 -5.12 14.04
N GLN A 171 -9.09 -5.25 13.92
CA GLN A 171 -8.10 -4.22 14.28
C GLN A 171 -7.14 -3.94 13.10
N PRO A 172 -7.59 -3.22 12.04
CA PRO A 172 -6.82 -3.07 10.80
C PRO A 172 -5.71 -2.00 10.85
N THR A 173 -5.54 -1.28 11.97
CA THR A 173 -4.59 -0.17 12.10
C THR A 173 -4.11 -0.04 13.55
N GLY A 174 -2.98 0.65 13.74
CA GLY A 174 -2.45 0.99 15.05
C GLY A 174 -3.38 1.90 15.84
N GLN A 175 -3.13 1.97 17.15
CA GLN A 175 -3.81 2.82 18.13
C GLN A 175 -5.36 2.70 18.11
N LEU A 176 -5.87 1.55 17.67
CA LEU A 176 -7.29 1.19 17.68
C LEU A 176 -7.49 -0.02 18.58
N ALA A 177 -8.31 0.09 19.63
CA ALA A 177 -8.68 -1.06 20.45
C ALA A 177 -10.02 -1.67 20.00
N VAL A 178 -10.32 -2.92 20.42
CA VAL A 178 -11.57 -3.62 20.09
C VAL A 178 -12.18 -4.22 21.35
N GLU A 179 -13.36 -3.76 21.73
CA GLU A 179 -14.13 -4.34 22.84
C GLU A 179 -14.80 -5.66 22.41
N ARG A 180 -15.48 -5.65 21.26
CA ARG A 180 -16.12 -6.85 20.71
C ARG A 180 -16.19 -6.77 19.19
N ALA A 181 -15.77 -7.85 18.53
CA ALA A 181 -16.00 -8.05 17.11
C ALA A 181 -16.45 -9.49 16.84
N VAL A 182 -17.40 -9.64 15.91
CA VAL A 182 -17.96 -10.93 15.49
C VAL A 182 -18.10 -10.92 13.97
N PHE A 183 -17.70 -12.03 13.34
CA PHE A 183 -17.84 -12.26 11.91
C PHE A 183 -18.54 -13.59 11.65
N ARG A 184 -19.55 -13.55 10.79
CA ARG A 184 -20.35 -14.71 10.40
C ARG A 184 -20.30 -14.90 8.90
N VAL A 185 -20.14 -16.14 8.49
CA VAL A 185 -20.31 -16.53 7.09
C VAL A 185 -21.35 -17.64 7.01
N LEU A 186 -22.38 -17.43 6.19
CA LEU A 186 -23.46 -18.37 5.96
C LEU A 186 -23.39 -18.86 4.52
N THR A 187 -23.21 -20.16 4.31
CA THR A 187 -23.06 -20.75 2.97
C THR A 187 -24.04 -21.90 2.72
N PRO A 188 -24.49 -22.11 1.46
CA PRO A 188 -25.14 -23.36 1.09
C PRO A 188 -24.18 -24.54 1.29
N PRO A 189 -24.66 -25.73 1.69
CA PRO A 189 -23.82 -26.91 1.89
C PRO A 189 -22.96 -27.31 0.66
N GLU A 190 -23.46 -27.03 -0.54
CA GLU A 190 -22.81 -27.29 -1.82
C GLU A 190 -21.74 -26.25 -2.21
N LEU A 191 -21.67 -25.11 -1.50
CA LEU A 191 -20.68 -24.05 -1.68
C LEU A 191 -19.88 -23.85 -0.38
N PRO A 192 -19.08 -24.85 0.04
CA PRO A 192 -18.35 -24.78 1.30
C PRO A 192 -17.38 -23.60 1.32
N LEU A 193 -17.30 -22.94 2.48
CA LEU A 193 -16.39 -21.83 2.72
C LEU A 193 -14.94 -22.31 2.76
N ARG A 194 -14.06 -21.62 2.04
CA ARG A 194 -12.61 -21.68 2.28
C ARG A 194 -12.21 -20.50 3.15
N TYR A 195 -11.42 -20.75 4.19
CA TYR A 195 -10.92 -19.68 5.05
C TYR A 195 -9.52 -19.99 5.57
N GLN A 196 -8.81 -18.95 5.99
CA GLN A 196 -7.51 -19.01 6.65
C GLN A 196 -7.51 -18.03 7.82
N GLU A 197 -7.16 -18.53 9.01
CA GLU A 197 -7.04 -17.75 10.24
C GLU A 197 -5.58 -17.38 10.46
N ARG A 198 -5.32 -16.15 10.90
CA ARG A 198 -4.00 -15.68 11.29
C ARG A 198 -4.06 -14.77 12.50
N ASP A 199 -3.06 -14.91 13.37
CA ASP A 199 -2.82 -14.02 14.51
C ASP A 199 -4.05 -13.86 15.43
N LEU A 200 -4.94 -14.87 15.46
CA LEU A 200 -6.08 -14.91 16.36
C LEU A 200 -5.59 -15.12 17.82
N PRO A 201 -6.24 -14.49 18.81
CA PRO A 201 -5.91 -14.72 20.22
C PRO A 201 -6.03 -16.20 20.59
N ALA A 202 -5.16 -16.67 21.49
CA ALA A 202 -5.19 -18.05 21.97
C ALA A 202 -6.58 -18.42 22.52
N GLY A 203 -7.06 -19.61 22.14
CA GLY A 203 -8.41 -20.08 22.50
C GLY A 203 -9.53 -19.57 21.58
N THR A 204 -9.24 -18.69 20.62
CA THR A 204 -10.18 -18.37 19.54
C THR A 204 -10.22 -19.53 18.55
N ALA A 205 -11.41 -20.04 18.26
CA ALA A 205 -11.64 -21.04 17.23
C ALA A 205 -12.93 -20.72 16.48
N VAL A 206 -13.00 -21.10 15.20
CA VAL A 206 -14.26 -21.00 14.46
C VAL A 206 -15.34 -21.86 15.12
N VAL A 207 -16.51 -21.28 15.33
CA VAL A 207 -17.71 -22.03 15.73
C VAL A 207 -18.45 -22.40 14.44
N ARG A 208 -18.68 -23.69 14.25
CA ARG A 208 -19.43 -24.22 13.10
C ARG A 208 -20.79 -24.71 13.54
N GLY A 209 -21.81 -24.48 12.71
CA GLY A 209 -23.16 -24.95 12.98
C GLY A 209 -24.07 -24.87 11.77
N THR A 210 -25.37 -25.06 12.02
CA THR A 210 -26.42 -24.92 11.01
C THR A 210 -27.18 -23.62 11.27
N GLY A 211 -27.16 -22.72 10.29
CA GLY A 211 -27.93 -21.49 10.29
C GLY A 211 -29.34 -21.64 9.72
N PRO A 212 -30.10 -20.54 9.61
CA PRO A 212 -31.43 -20.54 9.03
C PRO A 212 -31.45 -21.11 7.61
N GLY A 213 -32.49 -21.88 7.26
CA GLY A 213 -32.63 -22.45 5.92
C GLY A 213 -31.60 -23.53 5.59
N ASN A 214 -31.07 -24.24 6.59
CA ASN A 214 -30.06 -25.31 6.44
C ASN A 214 -28.73 -24.83 5.84
N LEU A 215 -28.42 -23.53 5.97
CA LEU A 215 -27.12 -22.98 5.62
C LEU A 215 -26.06 -23.46 6.61
N GLN A 216 -24.84 -23.71 6.14
CA GLN A 216 -23.67 -23.89 6.99
C GLN A 216 -23.26 -22.53 7.57
N ALA A 217 -23.06 -22.46 8.88
CA ALA A 217 -22.66 -21.25 9.58
C ALA A 217 -21.23 -21.39 10.14
N TYR A 218 -20.42 -20.36 9.92
CA TYR A 218 -19.08 -20.19 10.47
C TYR A 218 -19.05 -18.87 11.25
N GLU A 219 -18.64 -18.89 12.52
CA GLU A 219 -18.55 -17.69 13.35
C GLU A 219 -17.17 -17.57 14.00
N TRP A 220 -16.60 -16.37 13.91
CA TRP A 220 -15.42 -15.95 14.66
C TRP A 220 -15.79 -14.80 15.59
N SER A 221 -15.22 -14.79 16.79
CA SER A 221 -15.40 -13.66 17.71
C SER A 221 -14.14 -13.38 18.50
N VAL A 222 -13.88 -12.09 18.73
CA VAL A 222 -12.81 -11.60 19.60
C VAL A 222 -13.38 -10.56 20.55
N ARG A 223 -12.76 -10.45 21.73
CA ARG A 223 -13.14 -9.49 22.77
C ARG A 223 -11.90 -8.89 23.41
N ASN A 224 -12.04 -7.63 23.83
CA ASN A 224 -11.04 -6.90 24.62
C ASN A 224 -9.62 -6.95 24.03
N LEU A 225 -9.47 -6.69 22.73
CA LEU A 225 -8.17 -6.50 22.12
C LEU A 225 -7.65 -5.10 22.46
N PRO A 226 -6.52 -4.97 23.18
CA PRO A 226 -5.93 -3.67 23.45
C PRO A 226 -5.40 -3.05 22.15
N ALA A 227 -5.21 -1.74 22.14
CA ALA A 227 -4.58 -1.05 21.01
C ALA A 227 -3.16 -1.57 20.75
N VAL A 228 -2.80 -1.68 19.48
CA VAL A 228 -1.45 -2.03 19.01
C VAL A 228 -0.73 -0.75 18.60
N GLU A 229 0.52 -0.57 19.01
CA GLU A 229 1.30 0.61 18.64
C GLU A 229 1.96 0.45 17.26
N ASP A 230 1.97 1.53 16.50
CA ASP A 230 2.80 1.68 15.29
C ASP A 230 4.26 1.87 15.70
N GLU A 231 5.09 0.85 15.47
CA GLU A 231 6.50 0.86 15.83
C GLU A 231 7.38 1.25 14.62
N PRO A 232 8.34 2.20 14.76
CA PRO A 232 9.25 2.56 13.68
C PRO A 232 9.98 1.35 13.11
N ASP A 233 10.08 1.29 11.79
CA ASP A 233 10.66 0.16 11.05
C ASP A 233 10.03 -1.20 11.47
N GLY A 234 8.76 -1.22 11.88
CA GLY A 234 7.98 -2.42 12.16
C GLY A 234 7.33 -3.00 10.89
N PRO A 235 6.88 -4.27 10.92
CA PRO A 235 6.01 -4.79 9.88
C PRO A 235 4.68 -4.00 9.86
N PRO A 236 3.95 -4.01 8.74
CA PRO A 236 2.60 -3.48 8.70
C PRO A 236 1.72 -4.08 9.82
N VAL A 237 0.89 -3.26 10.47
CA VAL A 237 0.00 -3.72 11.57
C VAL A 237 -0.90 -4.88 11.13
N SER A 238 -1.27 -4.90 9.84
CA SER A 238 -2.03 -5.97 9.21
C SER A 238 -1.38 -7.35 9.27
N GLU A 239 -0.05 -7.43 9.42
CA GLU A 239 0.67 -8.71 9.60
C GLU A 239 0.71 -9.19 11.06
N THR A 240 0.28 -8.35 12.01
CA THR A 240 0.45 -8.58 13.47
C THR A 240 -0.85 -8.58 14.26
N THR A 241 -1.99 -8.45 13.57
CA THR A 241 -3.32 -8.35 14.17
C THR A 241 -4.23 -9.48 13.68
N PRO A 242 -5.25 -9.85 14.49
CA PRO A 242 -6.17 -10.93 14.13
C PRO A 242 -6.81 -10.71 12.76
N VAL A 243 -6.79 -11.74 11.92
CA VAL A 243 -7.42 -11.69 10.59
C VAL A 243 -7.97 -13.06 10.18
N VAL A 244 -9.12 -13.04 9.51
CA VAL A 244 -9.70 -14.20 8.82
C VAL A 244 -9.88 -13.86 7.36
N PHE A 245 -9.09 -14.51 6.51
CA PHE A 245 -9.27 -14.47 5.07
C PHE A 245 -10.32 -15.49 4.67
N THR A 246 -11.24 -15.12 3.79
CA THR A 246 -12.21 -16.05 3.22
C THR A 246 -12.13 -16.04 1.69
N ALA A 247 -12.55 -17.15 1.09
CA ALA A 247 -12.61 -17.30 -0.36
C ALA A 247 -13.75 -18.25 -0.76
N PRO A 248 -14.35 -18.03 -1.94
CA PRO A 248 -15.26 -19.00 -2.53
C PRO A 248 -14.53 -20.30 -2.90
N SER A 249 -15.24 -21.42 -2.89
CA SER A 249 -14.82 -22.65 -3.58
C SER A 249 -15.23 -22.61 -5.05
N GLN A 250 -16.42 -22.08 -5.35
CA GLN A 250 -16.93 -21.75 -6.68
C GLN A 250 -17.48 -20.33 -6.70
N PHE A 251 -17.33 -19.65 -7.82
CA PHE A 251 -17.77 -18.27 -8.00
C PHE A 251 -18.29 -18.07 -9.43
N GLU A 252 -19.02 -16.99 -9.66
CA GLU A 252 -19.49 -16.56 -10.98
C GLU A 252 -19.42 -15.04 -11.04
N VAL A 253 -18.84 -14.52 -12.13
CA VAL A 253 -18.82 -13.09 -12.42
C VAL A 253 -19.44 -12.88 -13.80
N GLN A 254 -20.58 -12.19 -13.85
CA GLN A 254 -21.32 -11.90 -15.09
C GLN A 254 -21.49 -13.12 -16.02
N GLY A 255 -21.93 -14.26 -15.47
CA GLY A 255 -22.14 -15.50 -16.23
C GLY A 255 -20.90 -16.38 -16.44
N HIS A 256 -19.72 -15.95 -16.00
CA HIS A 256 -18.49 -16.74 -16.08
C HIS A 256 -18.24 -17.51 -14.79
N LEU A 257 -18.72 -18.76 -14.74
CA LEU A 257 -18.49 -19.68 -13.63
C LEU A 257 -17.01 -20.07 -13.51
N GLY A 258 -16.50 -20.16 -12.29
CA GLY A 258 -15.14 -20.57 -12.00
C GLY A 258 -15.01 -21.33 -10.68
N THR A 259 -13.92 -22.08 -10.56
CA THR A 259 -13.52 -22.76 -9.33
C THR A 259 -12.29 -22.08 -8.75
N LEU A 260 -12.34 -21.77 -7.47
CA LEU A 260 -11.24 -21.19 -6.72
C LEU A 260 -10.87 -22.14 -5.59
N THR A 261 -10.12 -23.18 -5.91
CA THR A 261 -9.57 -24.12 -4.91
C THR A 261 -8.05 -24.21 -4.98
N SER A 262 -7.46 -23.75 -6.09
CA SER A 262 -6.02 -23.70 -6.32
C SER A 262 -5.63 -22.50 -7.19
N TRP A 263 -4.34 -22.17 -7.19
CA TRP A 263 -3.78 -21.23 -8.16
C TRP A 263 -3.95 -21.72 -9.60
N GLN A 264 -3.91 -23.04 -9.80
CA GLN A 264 -4.11 -23.66 -11.10
C GLN A 264 -5.50 -23.34 -11.66
N THR A 265 -6.56 -23.54 -10.87
CA THR A 265 -7.94 -23.30 -11.31
C THR A 265 -8.23 -21.82 -11.53
N LEU A 266 -7.68 -20.92 -10.70
CA LEU A 266 -7.81 -19.48 -10.91
C LEU A 266 -7.13 -19.03 -12.22
N GLY A 267 -5.93 -19.53 -12.49
CA GLY A 267 -5.24 -19.22 -13.74
C GLY A 267 -5.93 -19.81 -14.97
N LEU A 268 -6.54 -21.00 -14.84
CA LEU A 268 -7.31 -21.60 -15.93
C LEU A 268 -8.56 -20.76 -16.26
N TRP A 269 -9.29 -20.29 -15.24
CA TRP A 269 -10.44 -19.40 -15.45
C TRP A 269 -10.02 -18.11 -16.17
N ASN A 270 -8.92 -17.47 -15.75
CA ASN A 270 -8.39 -16.28 -16.42
C ASN A 270 -7.95 -16.56 -17.87
N TYR A 271 -7.36 -17.73 -18.13
CA TYR A 271 -6.99 -18.14 -19.48
C TYR A 271 -8.23 -18.29 -20.37
N GLN A 272 -9.25 -18.99 -19.88
CA GLN A 272 -10.51 -19.23 -20.61
C GLN A 272 -11.29 -17.93 -20.87
N LEU A 273 -11.35 -17.04 -19.88
CA LEU A 273 -12.01 -15.73 -19.99
C LEU A 273 -11.46 -14.89 -21.16
N ASN A 274 -10.17 -15.06 -21.47
CA ASN A 274 -9.43 -14.28 -22.45
C ASN A 274 -9.11 -15.03 -23.76
N ALA A 275 -9.60 -16.26 -23.92
CA ALA A 275 -9.34 -17.08 -25.09
C ALA A 275 -9.81 -16.40 -26.39
N GLY A 276 -8.96 -16.43 -27.42
CA GLY A 276 -9.25 -15.86 -28.76
C GLY A 276 -9.18 -14.34 -28.84
N ARG A 277 -8.72 -13.65 -27.79
CA ARG A 277 -8.62 -12.18 -27.74
C ARG A 277 -7.23 -11.66 -28.12
N ASP A 278 -6.31 -12.54 -28.52
CA ASP A 278 -4.94 -12.24 -28.94
C ASP A 278 -4.77 -12.11 -30.47
N GLU A 279 -5.86 -12.03 -31.24
CA GLU A 279 -5.78 -11.92 -32.69
C GLU A 279 -5.33 -10.53 -33.19
N LEU A 280 -4.33 -10.52 -34.08
CA LEU A 280 -3.76 -9.30 -34.66
C LEU A 280 -4.25 -9.04 -36.11
N PRO A 281 -4.44 -7.78 -36.52
CA PRO A 281 -4.63 -7.45 -37.94
C PRO A 281 -3.41 -7.86 -38.77
N ALA A 282 -3.62 -8.27 -40.03
CA ALA A 282 -2.54 -8.72 -40.93
C ALA A 282 -1.41 -7.69 -41.09
N ALA A 283 -1.76 -6.40 -41.19
CA ALA A 283 -0.81 -5.30 -41.28
C ALA A 283 0.12 -5.22 -40.04
N VAL A 284 -0.41 -5.48 -38.84
CA VAL A 284 0.39 -5.50 -37.60
C VAL A 284 1.34 -6.70 -37.59
N ARG A 285 0.88 -7.89 -38.02
CA ARG A 285 1.74 -9.07 -38.14
C ARG A 285 2.91 -8.81 -39.09
N ALA A 286 2.66 -8.17 -40.24
CA ALA A 286 3.71 -7.77 -41.18
C ALA A 286 4.68 -6.75 -40.57
N LYS A 287 4.18 -5.76 -39.82
CA LYS A 287 5.04 -4.79 -39.12
C LYS A 287 5.93 -5.46 -38.09
N VAL A 288 5.39 -6.39 -37.30
CA VAL A 288 6.16 -7.16 -36.32
C VAL A 288 7.23 -8.01 -37.00
N ALA A 289 6.91 -8.68 -38.12
CA ALA A 289 7.88 -9.44 -38.87
C ALA A 289 9.08 -8.58 -39.31
N ALA A 290 8.82 -7.36 -39.80
CA ALA A 290 9.87 -6.41 -40.17
C ALA A 290 10.70 -5.92 -38.97
N LEU A 291 10.11 -5.75 -37.78
CA LEU A 291 10.85 -5.34 -36.56
C LEU A 291 11.90 -6.36 -36.10
N VAL A 292 11.74 -7.62 -36.48
CA VAL A 292 12.58 -8.74 -36.03
C VAL A 292 13.33 -9.41 -37.18
N GLU A 293 13.24 -8.86 -38.40
CA GLU A 293 13.96 -9.33 -39.56
C GLU A 293 15.47 -9.15 -39.36
N GLY A 294 16.26 -10.21 -39.63
CA GLY A 294 17.72 -10.19 -39.43
C GLY A 294 18.18 -10.15 -37.96
N VAL A 295 17.28 -10.09 -36.98
CA VAL A 295 17.63 -10.06 -35.55
C VAL A 295 17.73 -11.47 -35.00
N SER A 296 18.95 -11.94 -34.76
CA SER A 296 19.26 -13.28 -34.24
C SER A 296 19.19 -13.38 -32.72
N ASP A 297 19.53 -12.31 -32.00
CA ASP A 297 19.47 -12.27 -30.54
C ASP A 297 18.02 -12.22 -30.03
N GLU A 298 17.61 -13.22 -29.26
CA GLU A 298 16.24 -13.35 -28.75
C GLU A 298 15.84 -12.15 -27.89
N ARG A 299 16.75 -11.63 -27.04
CA ARG A 299 16.47 -10.47 -26.19
C ARG A 299 16.27 -9.19 -27.00
N ALA A 300 17.07 -8.98 -28.05
CA ALA A 300 16.93 -7.85 -28.96
C ALA A 300 15.60 -7.90 -29.73
N ARG A 301 15.15 -9.09 -30.17
CA ARG A 301 13.83 -9.26 -30.79
C ARG A 301 12.71 -8.83 -29.85
N ILE A 302 12.74 -9.31 -28.60
CA ILE A 302 11.73 -8.96 -27.59
C ILE A 302 11.77 -7.46 -27.30
N ARG A 303 12.97 -6.88 -27.17
CA ARG A 303 13.16 -5.44 -26.95
C ARG A 303 12.56 -4.61 -28.08
N ASN A 304 12.84 -4.93 -29.34
CA ASN A 304 12.30 -4.20 -30.50
C ASN A 304 10.76 -4.20 -30.49
N VAL A 305 10.13 -5.34 -30.16
CA VAL A 305 8.67 -5.45 -30.06
C VAL A 305 8.12 -4.65 -28.88
N TYR A 306 8.77 -4.73 -27.72
CA TYR A 306 8.37 -4.01 -26.51
C TYR A 306 8.50 -2.48 -26.67
N GLU A 307 9.62 -1.99 -27.20
CA GLU A 307 9.83 -0.56 -27.45
C GLU A 307 8.86 -0.04 -28.53
N TRP A 308 8.52 -0.87 -29.53
CA TRP A 308 7.47 -0.53 -30.49
C TRP A 308 6.09 -0.44 -29.83
N LEU A 309 5.73 -1.38 -28.95
CA LEU A 309 4.50 -1.29 -28.15
C LEU A 309 4.46 0.02 -27.37
N GLN A 310 5.52 0.36 -26.62
CA GLN A 310 5.59 1.58 -25.82
C GLN A 310 5.42 2.84 -26.66
N ALA A 311 6.03 2.89 -27.85
CA ALA A 311 5.96 4.05 -28.74
C ALA A 311 4.61 4.21 -29.45
N ASN A 312 3.82 3.13 -29.59
CA ASN A 312 2.59 3.12 -30.41
C ASN A 312 1.32 2.90 -29.59
N THR A 313 1.42 2.78 -28.26
CA THR A 313 0.27 2.61 -27.39
C THR A 313 0.31 3.55 -26.19
N ARG A 314 -0.86 3.86 -25.65
CA ARG A 314 -1.03 4.62 -24.41
C ARG A 314 -1.78 3.80 -23.39
N TYR A 315 -1.41 3.94 -22.12
CA TYR A 315 -2.19 3.36 -21.05
C TYR A 315 -3.45 4.19 -20.80
N VAL A 316 -4.58 3.51 -20.72
CA VAL A 316 -5.87 4.09 -20.37
C VAL A 316 -6.58 3.08 -19.48
N SER A 317 -6.67 3.36 -18.18
CA SER A 317 -7.40 2.47 -17.26
C SER A 317 -8.91 2.56 -17.50
N VAL A 318 -9.50 1.41 -17.80
CA VAL A 318 -10.93 1.20 -17.97
C VAL A 318 -11.34 -0.01 -17.14
N GLN A 319 -12.16 0.19 -16.13
CA GLN A 319 -12.61 -0.87 -15.22
C GLN A 319 -14.13 -0.84 -15.13
N LEU A 320 -14.79 -1.73 -15.86
CA LEU A 320 -16.25 -1.82 -15.93
C LEU A 320 -16.66 -3.29 -15.90
N GLY A 321 -17.38 -3.72 -14.85
CA GLY A 321 -17.86 -5.11 -14.72
C GLY A 321 -16.78 -6.17 -14.95
N ILE A 322 -17.08 -7.17 -15.81
CA ILE A 322 -16.13 -8.25 -16.19
C ILE A 322 -14.87 -7.72 -16.88
N GLY A 323 -14.91 -6.50 -17.42
CA GLY A 323 -13.75 -5.80 -17.96
C GLY A 323 -12.65 -5.55 -16.92
N GLY A 324 -12.93 -5.73 -15.62
CA GLY A 324 -11.90 -5.83 -14.59
C GLY A 324 -10.90 -6.98 -14.79
N TRP A 325 -11.32 -8.09 -15.44
CA TRP A 325 -10.52 -9.30 -15.69
C TRP A 325 -10.39 -9.68 -17.17
N GLN A 326 -11.39 -9.32 -17.99
CA GLN A 326 -11.37 -9.61 -19.42
C GLN A 326 -10.63 -8.50 -20.18
N THR A 327 -9.61 -8.87 -20.93
CA THR A 327 -8.82 -7.97 -21.79
C THR A 327 -9.66 -7.38 -22.92
N PHE A 328 -9.32 -6.20 -23.44
CA PHE A 328 -9.77 -5.82 -24.78
C PHE A 328 -9.12 -6.73 -25.85
N PRO A 329 -9.78 -6.97 -27.00
CA PRO A 329 -9.17 -7.71 -28.10
C PRO A 329 -7.91 -7.00 -28.61
N ALA A 330 -6.88 -7.76 -28.95
CA ALA A 330 -5.63 -7.24 -29.51
C ALA A 330 -5.86 -6.41 -30.79
N ALA A 331 -6.83 -6.78 -31.62
CA ALA A 331 -7.26 -6.00 -32.78
C ALA A 331 -7.82 -4.61 -32.41
N SER A 332 -8.52 -4.48 -31.29
CA SER A 332 -9.02 -3.19 -30.80
C SER A 332 -7.89 -2.28 -30.33
N VAL A 333 -6.90 -2.83 -29.63
CA VAL A 333 -5.69 -2.08 -29.22
C VAL A 333 -4.91 -1.62 -30.46
N ALA A 334 -4.76 -2.50 -31.47
CA ALA A 334 -4.11 -2.14 -32.73
C ALA A 334 -4.83 -1.00 -33.49
N ALA A 335 -6.16 -0.97 -33.47
CA ALA A 335 -6.93 0.05 -34.16
C ALA A 335 -6.92 1.40 -33.41
N ASN A 336 -6.95 1.37 -32.08
CA ASN A 336 -7.16 2.55 -31.25
C ASN A 336 -5.88 3.13 -30.63
N GLY A 337 -4.80 2.34 -30.54
CA GLY A 337 -3.53 2.78 -29.94
C GLY A 337 -3.57 2.97 -28.42
N TYR A 338 -4.51 2.36 -27.71
CA TYR A 338 -4.56 2.41 -26.25
C TYR A 338 -5.17 1.16 -25.61
N GLY A 339 -4.93 0.98 -24.31
CA GLY A 339 -5.52 -0.09 -23.51
C GLY A 339 -5.20 0.02 -22.02
N ASP A 340 -5.94 -0.73 -21.20
CA ASP A 340 -5.63 -0.91 -19.79
C ASP A 340 -4.52 -1.97 -19.58
N CYS A 341 -4.29 -2.38 -18.33
CA CYS A 341 -3.20 -3.31 -18.01
C CYS A 341 -3.33 -4.66 -18.72
N LYS A 342 -4.55 -5.18 -18.82
CA LYS A 342 -4.85 -6.46 -19.46
C LYS A 342 -4.75 -6.32 -20.97
N ALA A 343 -5.33 -5.27 -21.53
CA ALA A 343 -5.30 -4.98 -22.95
C ALA A 343 -3.87 -4.85 -23.49
N LEU A 344 -3.03 -4.03 -22.85
CA LEU A 344 -1.65 -3.83 -23.33
C LEU A 344 -0.78 -5.07 -23.12
N THR A 345 -0.98 -5.81 -22.03
CA THR A 345 -0.25 -7.06 -21.78
C THR A 345 -0.63 -8.16 -22.77
N ASN A 346 -1.93 -8.37 -23.01
CA ASN A 346 -2.44 -9.30 -24.02
C ASN A 346 -1.99 -8.91 -25.43
N TYR A 347 -2.03 -7.62 -25.76
CA TYR A 347 -1.55 -7.12 -27.05
C TYR A 347 -0.05 -7.37 -27.22
N CYS A 348 0.77 -7.11 -26.20
CA CYS A 348 2.20 -7.43 -26.23
C CYS A 348 2.45 -8.94 -26.40
N GLN A 349 1.69 -9.79 -25.70
CA GLN A 349 1.75 -11.25 -25.88
C GLN A 349 1.47 -11.64 -27.34
N ALA A 350 0.43 -11.06 -27.95
CA ALA A 350 0.08 -11.30 -29.34
C ALA A 350 1.18 -10.84 -30.32
N LEU A 351 1.79 -9.66 -30.08
CA LEU A 351 2.90 -9.15 -30.87
C LEU A 351 4.12 -10.10 -30.78
N LEU A 352 4.48 -10.54 -29.58
CA LEU A 352 5.59 -11.49 -29.40
C LEU A 352 5.30 -12.85 -30.06
N LYS A 353 4.06 -13.34 -29.98
CA LYS A 353 3.62 -14.54 -30.69
C LYS A 353 3.81 -14.40 -32.20
N ALA A 354 3.44 -13.25 -32.79
CA ALA A 354 3.69 -12.96 -34.21
C ALA A 354 5.19 -12.84 -34.54
N ALA A 355 6.03 -12.44 -33.58
CA ALA A 355 7.49 -12.45 -33.69
C ALA A 355 8.13 -13.84 -33.48
N GLY A 356 7.32 -14.90 -33.27
CA GLY A 356 7.81 -16.25 -33.01
C GLY A 356 8.43 -16.42 -31.61
N VAL A 357 7.97 -15.63 -30.63
CA VAL A 357 8.41 -15.68 -29.23
C VAL A 357 7.21 -16.03 -28.33
N SER A 358 7.37 -17.06 -27.50
CA SER A 358 6.35 -17.45 -26.53
C SER A 358 6.40 -16.55 -25.30
N ALA A 359 5.24 -16.08 -24.87
CA ALA A 359 5.08 -15.27 -23.67
C ALA A 359 3.78 -15.62 -22.95
N TYR A 360 3.70 -15.32 -21.66
CA TYR A 360 2.57 -15.62 -20.80
C TYR A 360 2.22 -14.41 -19.96
N CYS A 361 0.93 -14.03 -19.97
CA CYS A 361 0.41 -13.06 -19.01
C CYS A 361 0.63 -13.57 -17.58
N ALA A 362 0.95 -12.67 -16.67
CA ALA A 362 1.17 -12.99 -15.26
C ALA A 362 0.43 -11.97 -14.38
N LEU A 363 -0.50 -12.45 -13.57
CA LEU A 363 -1.20 -11.59 -12.60
C LEU A 363 -0.26 -11.30 -11.43
N VAL A 364 -0.24 -10.04 -10.99
CA VAL A 364 0.60 -9.55 -9.89
C VAL A 364 -0.22 -8.68 -8.94
N ARG A 365 0.16 -8.71 -7.66
CA ARG A 365 -0.34 -7.77 -6.66
C ARG A 365 0.64 -6.60 -6.59
N ALA A 366 0.44 -5.61 -7.45
CA ALA A 366 1.27 -4.43 -7.60
C ALA A 366 1.08 -3.46 -6.41
N ASP A 367 2.15 -2.73 -6.08
CA ASP A 367 2.20 -1.71 -5.01
C ASP A 367 1.61 -2.11 -3.65
N ALA A 368 1.81 -3.37 -3.25
CA ALA A 368 1.32 -3.89 -1.99
C ALA A 368 2.22 -5.03 -1.49
N GLU A 369 1.93 -5.53 -0.29
CA GLU A 369 2.50 -6.75 0.26
C GLU A 369 2.37 -7.93 -0.72
N ASP A 370 3.33 -8.86 -0.65
CA ASP A 370 3.31 -10.09 -1.45
C ASP A 370 2.05 -10.93 -1.13
N LEU A 371 1.71 -11.85 -2.04
CA LEU A 371 0.50 -12.67 -1.90
C LEU A 371 0.66 -13.79 -0.87
N ARG A 372 -0.46 -14.20 -0.27
CA ARG A 372 -0.53 -15.38 0.61
C ARG A 372 -0.52 -16.65 -0.23
N THR A 373 0.66 -17.22 -0.47
CA THR A 373 0.88 -18.33 -1.43
C THR A 373 0.17 -19.62 -1.04
N GLU A 374 -0.03 -19.83 0.25
CA GLU A 374 -0.68 -20.99 0.86
C GLU A 374 -2.20 -20.93 0.79
N PHE A 375 -2.79 -19.76 0.49
CA PHE A 375 -4.24 -19.57 0.41
C PHE A 375 -4.68 -19.02 -0.95
N PRO A 376 -4.89 -19.91 -1.95
CA PRO A 376 -5.39 -19.53 -3.27
C PRO A 376 -6.67 -18.70 -3.20
N SER A 377 -6.61 -17.46 -3.67
CA SER A 377 -7.71 -16.49 -3.68
C SER A 377 -7.42 -15.40 -4.71
N GLN A 378 -8.42 -14.61 -5.13
CA GLN A 378 -8.15 -13.46 -6.00
C GLN A 378 -7.48 -12.34 -5.17
N GLN A 379 -6.15 -12.22 -5.32
CA GLN A 379 -5.33 -11.24 -4.59
C GLN A 379 -4.64 -10.23 -5.53
N PHE A 380 -4.83 -10.36 -6.85
CA PHE A 380 -4.13 -9.60 -7.87
C PHE A 380 -4.91 -8.34 -8.26
N ASN A 381 -4.18 -7.26 -8.53
CA ASN A 381 -4.71 -5.97 -8.98
C ASN A 381 -4.08 -5.50 -10.30
N HIS A 382 -3.09 -6.21 -10.85
CA HIS A 382 -2.38 -5.83 -12.07
C HIS A 382 -1.91 -7.06 -12.86
N VAL A 383 -1.46 -6.86 -14.10
CA VAL A 383 -0.98 -7.93 -14.99
C VAL A 383 0.23 -7.44 -15.79
N VAL A 384 1.24 -8.30 -15.90
CA VAL A 384 2.51 -8.07 -16.61
C VAL A 384 2.82 -9.25 -17.53
N LEU A 385 3.85 -9.14 -18.37
CA LEU A 385 4.23 -10.20 -19.30
C LEU A 385 5.52 -10.90 -18.88
N CYS A 386 5.49 -12.23 -18.82
CA CYS A 386 6.67 -13.08 -18.63
C CYS A 386 7.03 -13.78 -19.94
N VAL A 387 8.28 -13.64 -20.36
CA VAL A 387 8.81 -14.18 -21.61
C VAL A 387 9.96 -15.14 -21.29
N PRO A 388 9.71 -16.47 -21.28
CA PRO A 388 10.77 -17.46 -21.14
C PRO A 388 11.74 -17.39 -22.32
N LEU A 389 13.04 -17.28 -22.04
CA LEU A 389 14.07 -17.28 -23.07
C LEU A 389 14.41 -18.72 -23.47
N LEU A 390 13.61 -19.28 -24.37
CA LEU A 390 13.70 -20.69 -24.79
C LEU A 390 14.87 -20.96 -25.75
N LYS A 391 15.36 -19.92 -26.45
CA LYS A 391 16.46 -20.04 -27.42
C LYS A 391 17.78 -19.54 -26.86
N ALA A 392 17.78 -18.86 -25.71
CA ALA A 392 19.00 -18.40 -25.06
C ALA A 392 19.87 -19.56 -24.56
N ALA A 393 21.19 -19.36 -24.58
CA ALA A 393 22.16 -20.34 -24.09
C ALA A 393 22.00 -20.67 -22.59
N ARG A 394 21.33 -19.81 -21.82
CA ARG A 394 21.00 -20.02 -20.41
C ARG A 394 19.51 -19.83 -20.22
N ARG A 395 18.90 -20.73 -19.44
CA ARG A 395 17.51 -20.60 -19.01
C ARG A 395 17.36 -19.33 -18.18
N ASP A 396 16.51 -18.43 -18.65
CA ASP A 396 16.22 -17.16 -18.02
C ASP A 396 14.83 -16.68 -18.47
N THR A 397 14.34 -15.59 -17.90
CA THR A 397 13.08 -14.96 -18.24
C THR A 397 13.26 -13.46 -18.42
N VAL A 398 12.59 -12.88 -19.40
CA VAL A 398 12.39 -11.43 -19.50
C VAL A 398 11.00 -11.09 -18.97
N TRP A 399 10.92 -10.03 -18.16
CA TRP A 399 9.67 -9.52 -17.63
C TRP A 399 9.40 -8.11 -18.18
N LEU A 400 8.18 -7.85 -18.62
CA LEU A 400 7.80 -6.61 -19.30
C LEU A 400 6.62 -5.95 -18.59
N GLU A 401 6.78 -4.67 -18.24
CA GLU A 401 5.71 -3.81 -17.74
C GLU A 401 5.01 -3.13 -18.92
N CYS A 402 4.01 -3.80 -19.48
CA CYS A 402 3.37 -3.37 -20.73
C CYS A 402 2.55 -2.07 -20.57
N THR A 403 2.37 -1.56 -19.35
CA THR A 403 1.58 -0.36 -19.08
C THR A 403 2.39 0.92 -18.96
N SER A 404 3.72 0.83 -18.92
CA SER A 404 4.59 1.99 -18.85
C SER A 404 5.18 2.32 -20.22
N GLN A 405 5.05 3.57 -20.65
CA GLN A 405 5.67 4.07 -21.88
C GLN A 405 7.17 4.37 -21.72
N THR A 406 7.72 4.30 -20.51
CA THR A 406 9.09 4.74 -20.21
C THR A 406 9.91 3.73 -19.42
N ASN A 407 9.30 2.69 -18.84
CA ASN A 407 10.04 1.67 -18.10
C ASN A 407 11.03 0.94 -19.02
N ALA A 408 12.24 0.74 -18.50
CA ALA A 408 13.28 0.02 -19.21
C ALA A 408 12.87 -1.43 -19.51
N PHE A 409 13.29 -1.92 -20.68
CA PHE A 409 13.14 -3.33 -21.05
C PHE A 409 13.72 -4.27 -19.98
N GLY A 410 12.92 -5.24 -19.52
CA GLY A 410 13.36 -6.23 -18.52
C GLY A 410 13.39 -5.71 -17.07
N TYR A 411 12.82 -4.52 -16.82
CA TYR A 411 12.81 -3.90 -15.50
C TYR A 411 11.38 -3.74 -14.98
N MET A 412 11.15 -4.11 -13.71
CA MET A 412 9.83 -4.15 -13.07
C MET A 412 9.63 -3.08 -12.00
N GLY A 413 10.70 -2.38 -11.60
CA GLY A 413 10.64 -1.39 -10.53
C GLY A 413 10.15 -1.94 -9.19
N SER A 414 9.80 -1.04 -8.28
CA SER A 414 9.16 -1.37 -7.00
C SER A 414 7.67 -1.70 -7.15
N PHE A 415 7.05 -1.30 -8.28
CA PHE A 415 5.63 -1.50 -8.54
C PHE A 415 5.25 -2.98 -8.71
N THR A 416 6.00 -3.75 -9.50
CA THR A 416 5.71 -5.18 -9.80
C THR A 416 6.89 -6.13 -9.51
N GLY A 417 8.06 -5.59 -9.15
CA GLY A 417 9.23 -6.37 -8.76
C GLY A 417 9.12 -7.05 -7.40
N ASN A 418 9.98 -8.05 -7.18
CA ASN A 418 10.22 -8.79 -5.94
C ASN A 418 8.96 -9.38 -5.26
N ARG A 419 8.06 -9.96 -6.05
CA ARG A 419 6.84 -10.60 -5.53
C ARG A 419 6.48 -11.86 -6.29
N HIS A 420 5.55 -12.63 -5.76
CA HIS A 420 4.97 -13.74 -6.51
C HIS A 420 4.01 -13.22 -7.58
N ALA A 421 3.97 -13.94 -8.69
CA ALA A 421 3.08 -13.69 -9.81
C ALA A 421 2.39 -15.00 -10.21
N LEU A 422 1.13 -14.93 -10.65
CA LEU A 422 0.41 -16.08 -11.19
C LEU A 422 0.52 -16.08 -12.72
N LEU A 423 1.40 -16.93 -13.24
CA LEU A 423 1.55 -17.17 -14.67
C LEU A 423 0.29 -17.85 -15.21
N ILE A 424 -0.30 -17.28 -16.25
CA ILE A 424 -1.51 -17.79 -16.90
C ILE A 424 -1.12 -18.67 -18.08
N THR A 425 -1.38 -19.97 -17.98
CA THR A 425 -1.03 -20.97 -19.00
C THR A 425 -2.26 -21.76 -19.45
N PRO A 426 -2.23 -22.44 -20.61
CA PRO A 426 -3.32 -23.32 -21.04
C PRO A 426 -3.60 -24.46 -20.06
N GLN A 427 -2.61 -24.87 -19.25
CA GLN A 427 -2.75 -25.91 -18.23
C GLN A 427 -3.23 -25.36 -16.87
N GLY A 428 -3.44 -24.05 -16.77
CA GLY A 428 -3.85 -23.32 -15.58
C GLY A 428 -2.76 -22.40 -15.01
N GLY A 429 -3.01 -21.89 -13.81
CA GLY A 429 -2.12 -20.96 -13.13
C GLY A 429 -0.89 -21.61 -12.49
N LYS A 430 0.27 -20.96 -12.61
CA LYS A 430 1.51 -21.34 -11.92
C LYS A 430 2.10 -20.15 -11.17
N LEU A 431 2.30 -20.28 -9.86
CA LEU A 431 3.03 -19.28 -9.11
C LEU A 431 4.52 -19.29 -9.47
N VAL A 432 5.05 -18.10 -9.75
CA VAL A 432 6.46 -17.82 -10.05
C VAL A 432 6.88 -16.55 -9.31
N ARG A 433 8.17 -16.19 -9.33
CA ARG A 433 8.65 -14.92 -8.72
C ARG A 433 9.10 -13.94 -9.80
N THR A 434 8.75 -12.67 -9.62
CA THR A 434 9.26 -11.58 -10.45
C THR A 434 10.71 -11.24 -10.05
N PRO A 435 11.48 -10.56 -10.92
CA PRO A 435 12.84 -10.11 -10.63
C PRO A 435 12.91 -9.31 -9.33
N ARG A 436 14.01 -9.46 -8.58
CA ARG A 436 14.30 -8.67 -7.38
C ARG A 436 15.60 -7.89 -7.58
N TYR A 437 15.69 -6.71 -6.98
CA TYR A 437 16.86 -5.84 -7.05
C TYR A 437 17.47 -5.71 -5.66
N GLY A 438 18.75 -6.07 -5.52
CA GLY A 438 19.49 -6.00 -4.26
C GLY A 438 20.27 -4.71 -4.09
N ALA A 439 20.99 -4.56 -2.98
CA ALA A 439 21.87 -3.42 -2.74
C ALA A 439 22.89 -3.13 -3.89
N PRO A 440 23.45 -4.15 -4.60
CA PRO A 440 24.31 -3.89 -5.76
C PRO A 440 23.59 -3.27 -6.97
N ASP A 441 22.27 -3.49 -7.08
CA ASP A 441 21.43 -2.93 -8.14
C ASP A 441 20.92 -1.54 -7.76
N ASN A 442 20.51 -1.38 -6.49
CA ASN A 442 19.90 -0.18 -5.92
C ASN A 442 20.98 0.75 -5.36
N ARG A 443 21.62 1.53 -6.24
CA ARG A 443 22.76 2.36 -5.86
C ARG A 443 22.49 3.84 -6.03
N ARG A 444 23.08 4.62 -5.12
CA ARG A 444 23.23 6.08 -5.25
C ARG A 444 24.70 6.44 -5.09
N GLU A 445 25.28 6.98 -6.15
CA GLU A 445 26.68 7.40 -6.20
C GLU A 445 26.73 8.90 -6.48
N ARG A 446 27.17 9.69 -5.49
CA ARG A 446 27.22 11.14 -5.59
C ARG A 446 28.65 11.65 -5.60
N LEU A 447 28.94 12.54 -6.53
CA LEU A 447 30.14 13.35 -6.58
C LEU A 447 29.72 14.81 -6.43
N ALA A 448 30.31 15.53 -5.48
CA ALA A 448 30.05 16.95 -5.28
C ALA A 448 31.36 17.72 -5.18
N ASP A 449 31.46 18.82 -5.92
CA ASP A 449 32.53 19.80 -5.80
C ASP A 449 31.91 21.09 -5.28
N ILE A 450 32.35 21.54 -4.09
CA ILE A 450 31.78 22.66 -3.34
C ILE A 450 32.86 23.72 -3.18
N TYR A 451 32.56 24.95 -3.58
CA TYR A 451 33.45 26.11 -3.45
C TYR A 451 32.92 27.03 -2.37
N LEU A 452 33.61 27.06 -1.22
CA LEU A 452 33.28 27.88 -0.07
C LEU A 452 33.93 29.26 -0.20
N ASP A 453 33.21 30.33 0.14
CA ASP A 453 33.76 31.68 0.23
C ASP A 453 34.11 32.08 1.67
N ALA A 454 34.80 33.22 1.81
CA ALA A 454 35.28 33.71 3.11
C ALA A 454 34.14 34.18 4.04
N GLN A 455 32.94 34.38 3.51
CA GLN A 455 31.73 34.80 4.22
C GLN A 455 30.90 33.60 4.67
N GLY A 456 31.26 32.39 4.26
CA GLY A 456 30.59 31.15 4.62
C GLY A 456 29.51 30.70 3.63
N SER A 457 29.31 31.42 2.53
CA SER A 457 28.42 30.94 1.46
C SER A 457 29.19 30.02 0.51
N ALA A 458 28.46 29.20 -0.24
CA ALA A 458 29.09 28.27 -1.18
C ALA A 458 28.32 28.12 -2.48
N THR A 459 29.03 27.65 -3.50
CA THR A 459 28.43 27.07 -4.71
C THR A 459 28.79 25.59 -4.79
N ALA A 460 27.87 24.77 -5.28
CA ALA A 460 28.08 23.32 -5.39
C ALA A 460 27.71 22.82 -6.78
N SER A 461 28.60 22.04 -7.39
CA SER A 461 28.33 21.23 -8.58
C SER A 461 28.24 19.77 -8.17
N ILE A 462 27.07 19.17 -8.35
CA ILE A 462 26.76 17.84 -7.84
C ILE A 462 26.33 16.96 -9.01
N ARG A 463 26.92 15.77 -9.10
CA ARG A 463 26.51 14.72 -10.03
C ARG A 463 26.10 13.49 -9.22
N THR A 464 24.86 13.08 -9.34
CA THR A 464 24.33 11.89 -8.65
C THR A 464 23.90 10.85 -9.67
N ARG A 465 24.52 9.67 -9.64
CA ARG A 465 24.14 8.50 -10.43
C ARG A 465 23.29 7.56 -9.57
N ARG A 466 22.08 7.24 -10.05
CA ARG A 466 21.09 6.36 -9.41
C ARG A 466 20.85 5.14 -10.28
N THR A 467 20.76 3.95 -9.69
CA THR A 467 20.50 2.70 -10.41
C THR A 467 19.48 1.83 -9.71
N GLY A 468 18.81 0.94 -10.46
CA GLY A 468 17.80 0.06 -9.87
C GLY A 468 16.66 0.89 -9.26
N LEU A 469 16.10 0.45 -8.14
CA LEU A 469 14.95 1.14 -7.51
C LEU A 469 15.25 2.60 -7.12
N GLU A 470 16.52 2.95 -6.86
CA GLU A 470 16.91 4.32 -6.48
C GLU A 470 16.62 5.39 -7.54
N GLN A 471 16.46 4.98 -8.80
CA GLN A 471 16.20 5.91 -9.89
C GLN A 471 14.70 6.17 -10.12
N ASP A 472 13.80 5.33 -9.58
CA ASP A 472 12.39 5.31 -9.99
C ASP A 472 11.69 6.64 -9.70
N ASP A 473 11.78 7.15 -8.46
CA ASP A 473 11.19 8.44 -8.07
C ASP A 473 11.78 9.61 -8.86
N TYR A 474 13.10 9.57 -9.11
CA TYR A 474 13.80 10.62 -9.85
C TYR A 474 13.51 10.58 -11.35
N ALA A 475 13.17 9.41 -11.90
CA ALA A 475 12.74 9.28 -13.29
C ALA A 475 11.36 9.91 -13.48
N ALA A 476 10.46 9.77 -12.50
CA ALA A 476 9.18 10.48 -12.50
C ALA A 476 9.38 11.99 -12.44
N LEU A 477 10.27 12.49 -11.58
CA LEU A 477 10.66 13.91 -11.55
C LEU A 477 11.22 14.37 -12.90
N ALA A 478 12.15 13.61 -13.49
CA ALA A 478 12.76 13.93 -14.77
C ALA A 478 11.74 13.96 -15.93
N GLY A 479 10.64 13.22 -15.80
CA GLY A 479 9.52 13.20 -16.75
C GLY A 479 8.56 14.39 -16.65
N LEU A 480 8.67 15.24 -15.64
CA LEU A 480 7.85 16.45 -15.52
C LEU A 480 8.10 17.41 -16.70
N ALA A 481 7.03 18.06 -17.16
CA ALA A 481 7.01 18.78 -18.43
C ALA A 481 7.97 19.98 -18.50
N ASN A 482 8.29 20.62 -17.37
CA ASN A 482 9.17 21.78 -17.34
C ASN A 482 10.15 21.75 -16.17
N THR A 483 11.26 22.46 -16.34
CA THR A 483 12.35 22.51 -15.35
C THR A 483 11.96 23.23 -14.05
N ALA A 484 10.98 24.13 -14.05
CA ALA A 484 10.57 24.83 -12.83
C ALA A 484 9.87 23.87 -11.86
N ASP A 485 8.95 23.03 -12.37
CA ASP A 485 8.29 21.99 -11.58
C ASP A 485 9.27 20.93 -11.11
N GLN A 486 10.23 20.54 -11.98
CA GLN A 486 11.34 19.66 -11.58
C GLN A 486 12.14 20.23 -10.41
N LYS A 487 12.51 21.51 -10.46
CA LYS A 487 13.24 22.19 -9.37
C LYS A 487 12.42 22.27 -8.09
N LYS A 488 11.13 22.60 -8.20
CA LYS A 488 10.21 22.67 -7.05
C LYS A 488 10.07 21.30 -6.37
N ALA A 489 9.81 20.26 -7.15
CA ALA A 489 9.66 18.91 -6.61
C ALA A 489 10.98 18.38 -6.03
N LEU A 490 12.12 18.62 -6.70
CA LEU A 490 13.43 18.23 -6.17
C LEU A 490 13.75 18.96 -4.84
N ALA A 491 13.34 20.23 -4.69
CA ALA A 491 13.60 21.01 -3.49
C ALA A 491 13.04 20.36 -2.22
N GLU A 492 11.92 19.63 -2.31
CA GLU A 492 11.31 18.88 -1.20
C GLU A 492 12.20 17.71 -0.72
N TYR A 493 13.11 17.21 -1.56
CA TYR A 493 14.04 16.13 -1.23
C TYR A 493 15.40 16.61 -0.70
N LEU A 494 15.69 17.91 -0.76
CA LEU A 494 16.99 18.44 -0.34
C LEU A 494 16.95 18.80 1.15
N PRO A 495 17.81 18.19 2.01
CA PRO A 495 17.84 18.46 3.45
C PRO A 495 18.60 19.76 3.76
N LEU A 496 18.28 20.85 3.07
CA LEU A 496 18.98 22.12 3.10
C LEU A 496 18.04 23.24 3.54
N ALA A 497 18.48 24.07 4.50
CA ALA A 497 17.67 25.15 5.04
C ALA A 497 17.52 26.36 4.08
N SER A 498 18.56 26.68 3.33
CA SER A 498 18.58 27.79 2.37
C SER A 498 19.43 27.43 1.16
N PHE A 499 18.86 27.53 -0.04
CA PHE A 499 19.56 27.24 -1.28
C PHE A 499 18.84 27.84 -2.50
N THR A 500 19.53 27.88 -3.63
CA THR A 500 18.93 28.14 -4.94
C THR A 500 19.45 27.13 -5.95
N ILE A 501 18.55 26.56 -6.75
CA ILE A 501 18.90 25.64 -7.83
C ILE A 501 19.18 26.42 -9.12
N GLY A 502 20.46 26.67 -9.39
CA GLY A 502 20.91 27.33 -10.61
C GLY A 502 20.81 26.41 -11.83
N LYS A 503 21.21 25.14 -11.68
CA LYS A 503 21.24 24.14 -12.76
C LYS A 503 20.59 22.84 -12.32
N LEU A 504 19.77 22.24 -13.19
CA LEU A 504 19.22 20.91 -13.03
C LEU A 504 19.10 20.23 -14.39
N THR A 505 19.71 19.06 -14.55
CA THR A 505 19.57 18.23 -15.76
C THR A 505 19.55 16.75 -15.38
N TYR A 506 18.76 15.97 -16.11
CA TYR A 506 18.68 14.52 -15.98
C TYR A 506 19.12 13.84 -17.28
N ALA A 507 19.83 12.71 -17.15
CA ALA A 507 20.18 11.83 -18.26
C ALA A 507 19.88 10.37 -17.90
N THR A 508 19.05 9.71 -18.68
CA THR A 508 18.65 8.31 -18.46
C THR A 508 19.42 7.35 -19.38
N ASN A 509 19.61 6.11 -18.92
CA ASN A 509 20.15 5.02 -19.72
C ASN A 509 19.46 3.70 -19.36
N HIS A 510 18.84 3.07 -20.35
CA HIS A 510 18.05 1.84 -20.22
C HIS A 510 18.67 0.63 -20.93
N ARG A 511 19.94 0.72 -21.34
CA ARG A 511 20.64 -0.38 -22.04
C ARG A 511 21.29 -1.40 -21.10
N GLY A 512 21.54 -1.01 -19.85
CA GLY A 512 22.10 -1.90 -18.83
C GLY A 512 21.08 -2.93 -18.29
N PRO A 513 21.52 -3.81 -17.36
CA PRO A 513 20.65 -4.78 -16.71
C PRO A 513 19.61 -4.13 -15.78
N VAL A 514 19.92 -2.95 -15.26
CA VAL A 514 19.01 -2.08 -14.53
C VAL A 514 19.09 -0.66 -15.12
N PRO A 515 18.00 0.13 -15.05
CA PRO A 515 18.01 1.51 -15.50
C PRO A 515 18.98 2.35 -14.66
N VAL A 516 19.49 3.40 -15.30
CA VAL A 516 20.39 4.38 -14.70
C VAL A 516 19.83 5.77 -14.95
N LEU A 517 19.79 6.60 -13.91
CA LEU A 517 19.52 8.03 -14.02
C LEU A 517 20.71 8.80 -13.45
N THR A 518 21.21 9.75 -14.23
CA THR A 518 22.24 10.69 -13.79
C THR A 518 21.63 12.07 -13.66
N GLU A 519 21.63 12.61 -12.45
CA GLU A 519 21.28 13.98 -12.13
C GLU A 519 22.54 14.84 -12.08
N THR A 520 22.48 16.03 -12.67
CA THR A 520 23.47 17.09 -12.47
C THR A 520 22.78 18.31 -11.90
N LEU A 521 23.25 18.76 -10.73
CA LEU A 521 22.64 19.80 -9.91
C LEU A 521 23.68 20.87 -9.61
N GLY A 522 23.32 22.14 -9.84
CA GLY A 522 24.11 23.30 -9.45
C GLY A 522 23.39 24.09 -8.38
N LEU A 523 23.98 24.23 -7.20
CA LEU A 523 23.40 24.92 -6.05
C LEU A 523 24.19 26.18 -5.69
N THR A 524 23.47 27.20 -5.25
CA THR A 524 24.01 28.28 -4.39
C THR A 524 23.51 28.04 -2.98
N LEU A 525 24.39 28.13 -2.00
CA LEU A 525 24.16 27.80 -0.59
C LEU A 525 24.56 29.00 0.29
N PRO A 526 23.66 29.98 0.48
CA PRO A 526 23.94 31.14 1.32
C PRO A 526 24.18 30.72 2.77
N GLY A 527 25.30 31.15 3.36
CA GLY A 527 25.63 30.86 4.77
C GLY A 527 25.74 29.37 5.10
N TRP A 528 26.17 28.54 4.15
CA TRP A 528 26.35 27.10 4.35
C TRP A 528 27.30 26.77 5.51
N ALA A 529 28.43 27.48 5.59
CA ALA A 529 29.30 27.46 6.74
C ALA A 529 28.91 28.60 7.69
N ASN A 530 28.72 28.27 8.96
CA ASN A 530 28.50 29.28 9.99
C ASN A 530 29.84 29.90 10.39
N VAL A 531 30.06 31.17 10.02
CA VAL A 531 31.28 31.91 10.35
C VAL A 531 31.09 32.67 11.66
N SER A 532 31.93 32.37 12.65
CA SER A 532 31.94 33.04 13.95
C SER A 532 33.36 33.44 14.34
N GLY A 533 33.63 34.75 14.31
CA GLY A 533 34.96 35.31 14.57
C GLY A 533 36.01 34.83 13.56
N LYS A 534 37.04 34.13 14.06
CA LYS A 534 38.11 33.54 13.24
C LYS A 534 37.79 32.12 12.74
N ARG A 535 36.65 31.54 13.11
CA ARG A 535 36.30 30.15 12.79
C ARG A 535 35.12 30.06 11.83
N ALA A 536 35.10 28.99 11.03
CA ALA A 536 33.96 28.59 10.21
C ALA A 536 33.60 27.13 10.50
N PHE A 537 32.32 26.86 10.72
CA PHE A 537 31.78 25.55 11.06
C PHE A 537 30.89 25.05 9.91
N LEU A 538 31.16 23.85 9.40
CA LEU A 538 30.37 23.26 8.32
C LEU A 538 30.21 21.75 8.50
N THR A 539 29.12 21.20 7.99
CA THR A 539 28.91 19.74 7.90
C THR A 539 29.29 19.28 6.49
N PRO A 540 30.32 18.44 6.32
CA PRO A 540 30.82 18.07 4.99
C PRO A 540 29.85 17.16 4.22
N ASN A 541 28.95 16.46 4.92
CA ASN A 541 27.85 15.71 4.32
C ASN A 541 26.73 16.67 3.90
N LEU A 542 26.74 17.12 2.64
CA LEU A 542 25.78 18.10 2.16
C LEU A 542 24.34 17.58 2.07
N LEU A 543 24.14 16.34 1.59
CA LEU A 543 22.84 15.86 1.11
C LEU A 543 22.41 14.48 1.62
N SER A 544 23.24 13.77 2.38
CA SER A 544 22.97 12.39 2.82
C SER A 544 22.85 12.31 4.35
N LEU A 545 22.17 13.27 4.98
CA LEU A 545 21.97 13.33 6.42
C LEU A 545 20.91 12.31 6.86
N SER A 546 21.33 11.22 7.52
CA SER A 546 20.37 10.27 8.11
C SER A 546 19.81 10.76 9.45
N PRO A 547 18.48 10.77 9.65
CA PRO A 547 17.89 11.04 10.95
C PRO A 547 18.13 9.87 11.91
N ALA A 548 18.25 10.19 13.21
CA ALA A 548 18.21 9.20 14.26
C ALA A 548 16.77 8.68 14.41
N LEU A 549 16.64 7.43 14.83
CA LEU A 549 15.33 6.91 15.24
C LEU A 549 14.87 7.63 16.52
N PRO A 550 13.57 7.92 16.66
CA PRO A 550 13.05 8.43 17.91
C PRO A 550 13.26 7.39 19.02
N PRO A 551 13.47 7.81 20.28
CA PRO A 551 13.44 6.88 21.41
C PRO A 551 12.07 6.18 21.45
N GLY A 552 12.07 4.88 21.73
CA GLY A 552 10.83 4.10 21.78
C GLY A 552 9.99 4.46 23.01
N ALA A 553 8.67 4.43 22.86
CA ALA A 553 7.71 4.56 23.96
C ALA A 553 7.42 3.16 24.54
N GLY A 554 8.33 2.63 25.35
CA GLY A 554 8.14 1.32 25.99
C GLY A 554 8.84 0.15 25.29
N GLU A 555 8.45 -1.08 25.66
CA GLU A 555 9.06 -2.31 25.14
C GLU A 555 8.52 -2.65 23.74
N ARG A 556 9.44 -2.78 22.78
CA ARG A 556 9.11 -3.16 21.40
C ARG A 556 8.44 -4.54 21.35
N ARG A 557 7.32 -4.66 20.65
CA ARG A 557 6.54 -5.89 20.48
C ARG A 557 6.80 -6.58 19.15
N THR A 558 7.09 -5.83 18.09
CA THR A 558 7.23 -6.34 16.73
C THR A 558 8.68 -6.54 16.30
N ALA A 559 8.89 -7.37 15.28
CA ALA A 559 10.17 -7.49 14.60
C ALA A 559 10.60 -6.16 13.95
N ILE A 560 11.87 -6.03 13.60
CA ILE A 560 12.35 -4.93 12.74
C ILE A 560 12.21 -5.38 11.29
N TRP A 561 11.64 -4.55 10.45
CA TRP A 561 11.43 -4.80 9.03
C TRP A 561 12.18 -3.77 8.19
N LEU A 562 13.29 -4.21 7.58
CA LEU A 562 13.99 -3.44 6.55
C LEU A 562 13.55 -3.98 5.19
N ASP A 563 12.61 -3.28 4.58
CA ASP A 563 11.92 -3.70 3.36
C ASP A 563 12.72 -3.44 2.07
N ASN A 564 13.73 -2.58 2.14
CA ASN A 564 14.55 -2.13 1.02
C ASN A 564 16.05 -2.39 1.23
N ALA A 565 16.71 -2.92 0.20
CA ALA A 565 18.16 -3.07 0.15
C ALA A 565 18.77 -1.98 -0.75
N PHE A 566 19.82 -1.30 -0.29
CA PHE A 566 20.46 -0.22 -1.04
C PHE A 566 21.93 -0.02 -0.68
N SER A 567 22.66 0.66 -1.57
CA SER A 567 24.06 1.06 -1.35
C SER A 567 24.29 2.51 -1.78
N TYR A 568 24.68 3.36 -0.84
CA TYR A 568 24.95 4.78 -1.05
C TYR A 568 26.43 5.09 -0.90
N ALA A 569 26.95 5.92 -1.79
CA ALA A 569 28.29 6.46 -1.72
C ALA A 569 28.26 7.95 -2.06
N ASP A 570 28.85 8.78 -1.20
CA ASP A 570 29.02 10.21 -1.44
C ASP A 570 30.52 10.54 -1.38
N THR A 571 31.02 11.22 -2.41
CA THR A 571 32.36 11.82 -2.45
C THR A 571 32.19 13.33 -2.61
N VAL A 572 32.60 14.10 -1.60
CA VAL A 572 32.45 15.56 -1.58
C VAL A 572 33.84 16.19 -1.49
N ARG A 573 34.16 17.05 -2.46
CA ARG A 573 35.34 17.92 -2.43
C ARG A 573 34.91 19.30 -1.99
N ILE A 574 35.53 19.83 -0.95
CA ILE A 574 35.26 21.16 -0.42
C ILE A 574 36.51 22.00 -0.64
N HIS A 575 36.43 22.90 -1.61
CA HIS A 575 37.46 23.89 -1.90
C HIS A 575 37.34 25.02 -0.88
N VAL A 576 38.30 25.04 0.04
CA VAL A 576 38.39 26.03 1.12
C VAL A 576 39.00 27.32 0.56
N PRO A 577 38.45 28.50 0.87
CA PRO A 577 38.98 29.76 0.36
C PRO A 577 40.38 30.03 0.94
N ALA A 578 41.19 30.78 0.18
CA ALA A 578 42.48 31.26 0.66
C ALA A 578 42.32 31.99 2.01
N GLY A 579 43.28 31.79 2.91
CA GLY A 579 43.23 32.37 4.25
C GLY A 579 42.49 31.52 5.28
N PHE A 580 42.03 30.31 4.94
CA PHE A 580 41.50 29.34 5.90
C PHE A 580 42.31 28.03 5.87
N LYS A 581 42.44 27.40 7.03
CA LYS A 581 42.98 26.03 7.17
C LYS A 581 42.12 25.19 8.10
N PRO A 582 42.15 23.85 7.99
CA PRO A 582 41.48 22.98 8.95
C PRO A 582 42.07 23.15 10.35
N GLU A 583 41.22 23.40 11.34
CA GLU A 583 41.57 23.38 12.78
C GLU A 583 41.19 22.04 13.40
N SER A 584 40.01 21.52 13.03
CA SER A 584 39.50 20.23 13.51
C SER A 584 38.73 19.50 12.41
N LEU A 585 39.02 18.20 12.27
CA LEU A 585 38.33 17.30 11.36
C LEU A 585 37.64 16.19 12.16
N PRO A 586 36.44 15.75 11.75
CA PRO A 586 35.81 14.56 12.32
C PRO A 586 36.72 13.33 12.25
N ALA A 587 36.75 12.54 13.33
CA ALA A 587 37.41 11.25 13.32
C ALA A 587 36.75 10.31 12.28
N PRO A 588 37.52 9.44 11.60
CA PRO A 588 36.95 8.43 10.72
C PRO A 588 36.00 7.50 11.49
N VAL A 589 34.86 7.20 10.90
CA VAL A 589 33.88 6.26 11.46
C VAL A 589 33.79 5.05 10.54
N GLN A 590 33.82 3.85 11.12
CA GLN A 590 33.59 2.59 10.42
C GLN A 590 32.67 1.72 11.30
N LEU A 591 31.53 1.32 10.74
CA LEU A 591 30.55 0.45 11.38
C LEU A 591 30.35 -0.78 10.50
N THR A 592 30.39 -1.96 11.11
CA THR A 592 30.02 -3.23 10.48
C THR A 592 29.14 -3.98 11.45
N THR A 593 27.88 -4.17 11.09
CA THR A 593 26.86 -4.82 11.93
C THR A 593 26.03 -5.78 11.09
N ALA A 594 25.17 -6.58 11.73
CA ALA A 594 24.17 -7.38 11.01
C ALA A 594 23.16 -6.50 10.23
N PHE A 595 22.95 -5.26 10.68
CA PHE A 595 22.00 -4.30 10.08
C PHE A 595 22.54 -3.59 8.83
N GLY A 596 23.85 -3.67 8.57
CA GLY A 596 24.49 -2.96 7.48
C GLY A 596 25.91 -2.50 7.79
N THR A 597 26.52 -1.83 6.81
CA THR A 597 27.85 -1.23 6.93
C THR A 597 27.80 0.27 6.67
N TYR A 598 28.60 1.02 7.42
CA TYR A 598 28.72 2.47 7.26
C TYR A 598 30.19 2.88 7.38
N SER A 599 30.61 3.83 6.56
CA SER A 599 31.86 4.54 6.79
C SER A 599 31.79 6.00 6.40
N SER A 600 32.53 6.84 7.13
CA SER A 600 32.70 8.24 6.80
C SER A 600 34.09 8.74 7.20
N GLN A 601 34.71 9.54 6.35
CA GLN A 601 36.01 10.15 6.63
C GLN A 601 36.16 11.49 5.93
N VAL A 602 36.86 12.43 6.58
CA VAL A 602 37.36 13.66 5.96
C VAL A 602 38.88 13.60 5.89
N GLN A 603 39.46 13.93 4.75
CA GLN A 603 40.91 13.99 4.53
C GLN A 603 41.29 15.31 3.86
N PRO A 604 42.31 16.04 4.35
CA PRO A 604 42.85 17.19 3.62
C PRO A 604 43.71 16.70 2.44
N LEU A 605 43.57 17.35 1.29
CA LEU A 605 44.37 17.11 0.10
C LEU A 605 45.52 18.13 0.00
N PRO A 606 46.59 17.84 -0.77
CA PRO A 606 47.76 18.72 -0.88
C PRO A 606 47.46 20.13 -1.42
N ASP A 607 46.36 20.30 -2.16
CA ASP A 607 45.91 21.57 -2.75
C ASP A 607 45.06 22.42 -1.79
N GLY A 608 44.85 21.96 -0.54
CA GLY A 608 44.00 22.62 0.46
C GLY A 608 42.52 22.23 0.39
N THR A 609 42.12 21.40 -0.57
CA THR A 609 40.76 20.84 -0.66
C THR A 609 40.51 19.82 0.45
N LEU A 610 39.31 19.80 1.04
CA LEU A 610 38.88 18.72 1.92
C LEU A 610 38.09 17.67 1.15
N LEU A 611 38.51 16.41 1.23
CA LEU A 611 37.82 15.26 0.66
C LEU A 611 37.02 14.55 1.74
N TYR A 612 35.69 14.59 1.64
CA TYR A 612 34.79 13.78 2.45
C TYR A 612 34.29 12.58 1.65
N VAL A 613 34.39 11.38 2.22
CA VAL A 613 33.88 10.14 1.63
C VAL A 613 32.95 9.47 2.62
N ARG A 614 31.74 9.12 2.17
CA ARG A 614 30.72 8.39 2.93
C ARG A 614 30.28 7.16 2.16
N ARG A 615 30.09 6.03 2.84
CA ARG A 615 29.48 4.82 2.29
C ARG A 615 28.46 4.25 3.27
N LEU A 616 27.30 3.81 2.78
CA LEU A 616 26.26 3.16 3.56
C LEU A 616 25.68 2.01 2.74
N LEU A 617 25.67 0.80 3.29
CA LEU A 617 25.02 -0.37 2.70
C LEU A 617 23.99 -0.92 3.69
N MET A 618 22.75 -1.03 3.24
CA MET A 618 21.64 -1.58 4.01
C MET A 618 21.08 -2.83 3.32
N PRO A 619 20.89 -3.94 4.05
CA PRO A 619 20.23 -5.14 3.53
C PRO A 619 18.71 -5.01 3.62
N ARG A 620 18.01 -5.84 2.82
CA ARG A 620 16.59 -6.11 3.00
C ARG A 620 16.44 -7.36 3.86
N THR A 621 15.91 -7.22 5.07
CA THR A 621 15.77 -8.35 6.00
C THR A 621 14.83 -8.04 7.18
N ARG A 622 14.41 -9.10 7.88
CA ARG A 622 13.74 -9.02 9.19
C ARG A 622 14.73 -9.33 10.30
N PHE A 623 14.66 -8.59 11.39
CA PHE A 623 15.41 -8.84 12.62
C PHE A 623 14.46 -9.06 13.80
N ALA A 624 14.89 -9.82 14.79
CA ALA A 624 14.10 -10.05 15.99
C ALA A 624 13.90 -8.74 16.77
N ARG A 625 12.79 -8.61 17.50
CA ARG A 625 12.50 -7.43 18.33
C ARG A 625 13.61 -7.12 19.34
N THR A 626 14.29 -8.17 19.83
CA THR A 626 15.39 -8.09 20.79
C THR A 626 16.64 -7.42 20.22
N GLU A 627 16.76 -7.31 18.89
CA GLU A 627 17.89 -6.65 18.21
C GLU A 627 17.69 -5.13 18.09
N TYR A 628 16.50 -4.61 18.44
CA TYR A 628 16.15 -3.20 18.24
C TYR A 628 17.05 -2.20 18.98
N PRO A 629 17.48 -2.42 20.24
CA PRO A 629 18.43 -1.51 20.88
C PRO A 629 19.75 -1.37 20.11
N ALA A 630 20.27 -2.48 19.55
CA ALA A 630 21.48 -2.47 18.75
C ALA A 630 21.26 -1.77 17.39
N TYR A 631 20.08 -1.94 16.79
CA TYR A 631 19.70 -1.24 15.56
C TYR A 631 19.56 0.28 15.78
N GLN A 632 18.92 0.69 16.88
CA GLN A 632 18.84 2.10 17.27
C GLN A 632 20.23 2.71 17.49
N ASP A 633 21.15 1.99 18.15
CA ASP A 633 22.53 2.45 18.31
C ASP A 633 23.23 2.63 16.96
N PHE A 634 23.09 1.65 16.05
CA PHE A 634 23.63 1.74 14.70
C PHE A 634 23.11 2.98 13.94
N ARG A 635 21.79 3.20 13.93
CA ARG A 635 21.15 4.37 13.29
C ARG A 635 21.57 5.69 13.95
N ARG A 636 21.67 5.73 15.28
CA ARG A 636 22.12 6.90 16.04
C ARG A 636 23.57 7.24 15.70
N ARG A 637 24.47 6.27 15.66
CA ARG A 637 25.89 6.46 15.30
C ARG A 637 26.06 6.98 13.88
N ILE A 638 25.26 6.47 12.93
CA ILE A 638 25.20 7.01 11.57
C ILE A 638 24.73 8.47 11.59
N SER A 639 23.63 8.77 12.28
CA SER A 639 23.09 10.14 12.35
C SER A 639 24.10 11.12 12.96
N THR A 640 24.81 10.72 14.01
CA THR A 640 25.87 11.52 14.63
C THR A 640 27.04 11.73 13.67
N ALA A 641 27.51 10.68 12.99
CA ALA A 641 28.61 10.77 12.04
C ALA A 641 28.26 11.63 10.81
N ASP A 642 27.03 11.50 10.30
CA ASP A 642 26.52 12.31 9.18
C ASP A 642 26.44 13.80 9.52
N LYS A 643 26.24 14.15 10.80
CA LYS A 643 26.16 15.54 11.29
C LYS A 643 27.50 16.10 11.80
N ALA A 644 28.56 15.30 11.80
CA ALA A 644 29.86 15.73 12.32
C ALA A 644 30.38 16.97 11.57
N GLN A 645 30.96 17.92 12.31
CA GLN A 645 31.38 19.20 11.76
C GLN A 645 32.89 19.25 11.51
N VAL A 646 33.25 19.90 10.41
CA VAL A 646 34.59 20.42 10.17
C VAL A 646 34.68 21.83 10.76
N VAL A 647 35.81 22.12 11.42
CA VAL A 647 36.14 23.47 11.88
C VAL A 647 37.32 23.99 11.08
N LEU A 648 37.13 25.11 10.41
CA LEU A 648 38.18 25.87 9.73
C LEU A 648 38.55 27.10 10.56
N VAL A 649 39.81 27.49 10.52
CA VAL A 649 40.31 28.71 11.18
C VAL A 649 41.00 29.60 10.16
N LYS A 650 40.79 30.92 10.29
CA LYS A 650 41.50 31.91 9.48
C LYS A 650 43.00 31.86 9.81
N THR A 651 43.84 31.73 8.79
CA THR A 651 45.29 31.93 8.93
C THR A 651 45.54 33.41 9.11
N GLU A 652 46.29 33.79 10.16
CA GLU A 652 46.69 35.19 10.34
C GLU A 652 47.52 35.64 9.14
N SER A 653 47.28 36.87 8.71
CA SER A 653 48.01 37.54 7.61
C SER A 653 49.47 37.75 7.98
#